data_AF-A0A091WH42-F1
#
_entry.id   AF-A0A091WH42-F1
#
_cell.length_a   1.000
_cell.length_b   1.000
_cell.length_c   1.000
_cell.angle_alpha   90.00
_cell.angle_beta   90.00
_cell.angle_gamma   90.00
#
_symmetry.space_group_name_H-M   'P 1'
#
loop_
_entity.id
_entity.type
_entity.pdbx_description
1 polymer ?
#
loop_
_entity_poly.entity_id
_entity_poly.type
_entity_poly.pdbx_seq_one_letter_code
_entity_poly.pdbx_strand_id
1 'polypeptide(L)'
;MEPAAHSHQEAPTPSSMEKAEDLAFELNVAVRDINTKAVLELLEKGADVNSKAESGWTPLQSAVQANSEDLVRLLLDKGACPHARKDNGGTAFTEAGIAGNVNILTLLLDYGLSVNYHDDNGFTAFMEAACYGREEALKFLYSKGADVNLRRAVSEENVKLHKGGATALMDACSKGYFSVVKTLVQEMGADVNICDNKGRNALIHALKEGCAKDRYESAVAIGRFLLDHGGDVNSKDECGKTALILAVEMQSPDLVTALLEKGEIDIDDADEEGNTALMVAVEKNDCNIAELLCKKGARTDVGNLIAVANRNRAHNMARLLRQYNATFIPETLKNWEPNSKRWRDQLKSLYQIYRPMIGKLKVFQYIQQRIRYTSQGGIYLGLYGGTEVAVRISRSTEGDKEKRFFEQCGNCEHLLKLFQFEKARGYTYLCFALWEKNLEEHLQEPEDQMDCKDALRMIFKAVRELHSLGFSHRDLNPSNFLIDSGGKIYLVDFDNKRELIEGKKELVSSDLEALSRLVLYVLTGGSKPLQQVSTEDLAANSPDYSEALDLVSSLVSHDERGLEGLSKHPYFWSKQTRFKFLKSIWNKIKDLQNRKAVFQAPNATESFPYPSWTKQIDKDVLNIMQKPQNRPPFKYSDDVVNLLRLIRNLDEHPDSRISNRIGDHAEYFLKLFPALTIYVYNSVRQNPKYSHFADVQDPS
;
A
#
# COMPACT_ATOMS: atom_id res chain seq x y z
N MET A 1 -63.18 -1.55 -13.80
CA MET A 1 -63.10 -2.99 -14.16
C MET A 1 -61.94 -3.12 -15.13
N GLU A 2 -60.76 -3.40 -14.59
CA GLU A 2 -59.56 -3.77 -15.34
C GLU A 2 -59.65 -5.23 -15.78
N PRO A 3 -59.03 -5.63 -16.91
CA PRO A 3 -58.63 -7.00 -17.14
C PRO A 3 -57.18 -7.24 -16.69
N ALA A 4 -57.01 -8.38 -16.01
CA ALA A 4 -55.83 -8.79 -15.26
C ALA A 4 -54.58 -9.08 -16.12
N ALA A 5 -53.44 -8.67 -15.59
CA ALA A 5 -52.12 -9.07 -16.02
C ALA A 5 -51.75 -10.47 -15.47
N HIS A 6 -51.52 -11.43 -16.35
CA HIS A 6 -50.81 -12.67 -16.05
C HIS A 6 -49.81 -12.98 -17.17
N SER A 7 -48.55 -12.63 -16.93
CA SER A 7 -47.40 -13.31 -17.51
C SER A 7 -46.29 -13.35 -16.44
N HIS A 8 -46.31 -14.40 -15.63
CA HIS A 8 -45.18 -14.76 -14.79
C HIS A 8 -44.05 -15.29 -15.68
N GLN A 9 -42.97 -14.52 -15.82
CA GLN A 9 -41.67 -15.08 -16.21
C GLN A 9 -41.05 -15.71 -14.96
N GLU A 10 -40.88 -17.03 -14.96
CA GLU A 10 -40.11 -17.75 -13.95
C GLU A 10 -38.63 -17.33 -14.02
N ALA A 11 -38.00 -17.11 -12.87
CA ALA A 11 -36.57 -16.81 -12.79
C ALA A 11 -35.73 -18.06 -13.13
N PRO A 12 -34.65 -17.96 -13.93
CA PRO A 12 -33.88 -19.12 -14.35
C PRO A 12 -33.15 -19.81 -13.17
N THR A 13 -33.02 -21.14 -13.23
CA THR A 13 -32.27 -21.92 -12.24
C THR A 13 -30.74 -21.81 -12.43
N PRO A 14 -29.90 -22.01 -11.39
CA PRO A 14 -28.44 -21.92 -11.51
C PRO A 14 -27.83 -22.81 -12.60
N SER A 15 -28.35 -24.05 -12.76
CA SER A 15 -27.88 -24.99 -13.79
C SER A 15 -28.26 -24.59 -15.22
N SER A 16 -29.33 -23.82 -15.41
CA SER A 16 -29.69 -23.27 -16.72
C SER A 16 -28.88 -22.02 -17.07
N MET A 17 -28.43 -21.24 -16.08
CA MET A 17 -27.53 -20.10 -16.30
C MET A 17 -26.14 -20.57 -16.73
N GLU A 18 -25.59 -21.57 -16.04
CA GLU A 18 -24.27 -22.15 -16.35
C GLU A 18 -24.23 -22.71 -17.79
N LYS A 19 -25.27 -23.45 -18.22
CA LYS A 19 -25.38 -23.94 -19.60
C LYS A 19 -25.54 -22.83 -20.65
N ALA A 20 -26.19 -21.73 -20.31
CA ALA A 20 -26.37 -20.60 -21.22
C ALA A 20 -25.06 -19.79 -21.36
N GLU A 21 -24.31 -19.65 -20.28
CA GLU A 21 -22.98 -19.05 -20.27
C GLU A 21 -21.97 -19.89 -21.07
N ASP A 22 -22.02 -21.22 -20.94
CA ASP A 22 -21.18 -22.14 -21.73
C ASP A 22 -21.48 -22.00 -23.24
N LEU A 23 -22.76 -22.00 -23.64
CA LEU A 23 -23.15 -21.84 -25.05
C LEU A 23 -22.78 -20.45 -25.61
N ALA A 24 -22.89 -19.40 -24.80
CA ALA A 24 -22.49 -18.04 -25.18
C ALA A 24 -20.97 -17.97 -25.44
N PHE A 25 -20.19 -18.60 -24.58
CA PHE A 25 -18.74 -18.70 -24.73
C PHE A 25 -18.36 -19.51 -25.97
N GLU A 26 -18.93 -20.70 -26.16
CA GLU A 26 -18.68 -21.55 -27.32
C GLU A 26 -19.05 -20.85 -28.64
N LEU A 27 -20.17 -20.13 -28.68
CA LEU A 27 -20.59 -19.36 -29.86
C LEU A 27 -19.59 -18.26 -30.21
N ASN A 28 -19.13 -17.49 -29.22
CA ASN A 28 -18.13 -16.44 -29.44
C ASN A 28 -16.79 -17.03 -29.92
N VAL A 29 -16.35 -18.17 -29.36
CA VAL A 29 -15.14 -18.88 -29.83
C VAL A 29 -15.30 -19.34 -31.27
N ALA A 30 -16.41 -20.00 -31.61
CA ALA A 30 -16.67 -20.48 -32.96
C ALA A 30 -16.68 -19.35 -34.00
N VAL A 31 -17.22 -18.17 -33.64
CA VAL A 31 -17.18 -16.98 -34.48
C VAL A 31 -15.76 -16.46 -34.68
N ARG A 32 -14.97 -16.36 -33.60
CA ARG A 32 -13.56 -15.88 -33.68
C ARG A 32 -12.69 -16.80 -34.53
N ASP A 33 -12.97 -18.09 -34.51
CA ASP A 33 -12.29 -19.10 -35.33
C ASP A 33 -12.83 -19.19 -36.77
N ILE A 34 -13.82 -18.36 -37.10
CA ILE A 34 -14.49 -18.30 -38.41
C ILE A 34 -15.09 -19.67 -38.81
N ASN A 35 -15.55 -20.44 -37.83
CA ASN A 35 -16.13 -21.76 -38.06
C ASN A 35 -17.64 -21.66 -38.27
N THR A 36 -18.06 -21.27 -39.47
CA THR A 36 -19.48 -21.07 -39.84
C THR A 36 -20.36 -22.28 -39.55
N LYS A 37 -19.82 -23.50 -39.71
CA LYS A 37 -20.56 -24.73 -39.41
C LYS A 37 -20.86 -24.85 -37.91
N ALA A 38 -19.86 -24.65 -37.07
CA ALA A 38 -20.04 -24.68 -35.61
C ALA A 38 -20.98 -23.55 -35.14
N VAL A 39 -20.88 -22.36 -35.73
CA VAL A 39 -21.79 -21.23 -35.44
C VAL A 39 -23.24 -21.62 -35.72
N LEU A 40 -23.53 -22.21 -36.89
CA LEU A 40 -24.87 -22.67 -37.24
C LEU A 40 -25.38 -23.77 -36.29
N GLU A 41 -24.55 -24.77 -35.99
CA GLU A 41 -24.90 -25.86 -35.07
C GLU A 41 -25.20 -25.34 -33.65
N LEU A 42 -24.45 -24.34 -33.17
CA LEU A 42 -24.64 -23.74 -31.84
C LEU A 42 -25.94 -22.90 -31.79
N LEU A 43 -26.22 -22.12 -32.83
CA LEU A 43 -27.48 -21.38 -32.94
C LEU A 43 -28.69 -22.33 -33.03
N GLU A 44 -28.57 -23.45 -33.74
CA GLU A 44 -29.61 -24.50 -33.80
C GLU A 44 -29.83 -25.20 -32.46
N LYS A 45 -28.78 -25.33 -31.63
CA LYS A 45 -28.86 -25.81 -30.25
C LYS A 45 -29.48 -24.79 -29.27
N GLY A 46 -29.84 -23.60 -29.74
CA GLY A 46 -30.48 -22.55 -28.95
C GLY A 46 -29.51 -21.58 -28.27
N ALA A 47 -28.25 -21.49 -28.74
CA ALA A 47 -27.37 -20.40 -28.32
C ALA A 47 -28.00 -19.05 -28.72
N ASP A 48 -28.06 -18.11 -27.77
CA ASP A 48 -28.55 -16.76 -28.05
C ASP A 48 -27.53 -16.00 -28.91
N VAL A 49 -27.96 -15.57 -30.10
CA VAL A 49 -27.14 -14.79 -31.05
C VAL A 49 -26.69 -13.44 -30.47
N ASN A 50 -27.39 -12.95 -29.44
CA ASN A 50 -27.08 -11.71 -28.72
C ASN A 50 -26.39 -11.96 -27.38
N SER A 51 -25.99 -13.20 -27.10
CA SER A 51 -25.30 -13.55 -25.86
C SER A 51 -24.01 -12.75 -25.69
N LYS A 52 -23.69 -12.44 -24.44
CA LYS A 52 -22.48 -11.71 -24.07
C LYS A 52 -21.47 -12.66 -23.45
N ALA A 53 -20.27 -12.70 -24.02
CA ALA A 53 -19.10 -13.35 -23.43
C ALA A 53 -18.33 -12.36 -22.53
N GLU A 54 -17.13 -12.76 -22.09
CA GLU A 54 -16.23 -11.93 -21.27
C GLU A 54 -16.10 -10.51 -21.82
N SER A 55 -16.14 -9.50 -20.93
CA SER A 55 -16.15 -8.06 -21.29
C SER A 55 -17.32 -7.59 -22.16
N GLY A 56 -18.43 -8.34 -22.15
CA GLY A 56 -19.68 -7.98 -22.81
C GLY A 56 -19.67 -8.18 -24.32
N TRP A 57 -18.70 -8.91 -24.88
CA TRP A 57 -18.59 -9.15 -26.33
C TRP A 57 -19.76 -9.97 -26.86
N THR A 58 -20.33 -9.51 -27.96
CA THR A 58 -21.36 -10.25 -28.72
C THR A 58 -20.74 -11.00 -29.90
N PRO A 59 -21.38 -12.10 -30.36
CA PRO A 59 -20.98 -12.80 -31.57
C PRO A 59 -20.82 -11.86 -32.77
N LEU A 60 -21.70 -10.86 -32.93
CA LEU A 60 -21.62 -9.91 -34.03
C LEU A 60 -20.31 -9.08 -33.98
N GLN A 61 -19.92 -8.57 -32.81
CA GLN A 61 -18.67 -7.83 -32.65
C GLN A 61 -17.46 -8.73 -32.86
N SER A 62 -17.51 -9.98 -32.42
CA SER A 62 -16.44 -10.96 -32.69
C SER A 62 -16.29 -11.26 -34.18
N ALA A 63 -17.40 -11.34 -34.94
CA ALA A 63 -17.35 -11.52 -36.39
C ALA A 63 -16.72 -10.31 -37.11
N VAL A 64 -17.03 -9.09 -36.65
CA VAL A 64 -16.40 -7.86 -37.14
C VAL A 64 -14.90 -7.85 -36.85
N GLN A 65 -14.49 -8.21 -35.61
CA GLN A 65 -13.08 -8.28 -35.24
C GLN A 65 -12.32 -9.34 -36.06
N ALA A 66 -12.97 -10.48 -36.34
CA ALA A 66 -12.43 -11.51 -37.23
C ALA A 66 -12.44 -11.09 -38.72
N ASN A 67 -12.96 -9.90 -39.04
CA ASN A 67 -13.06 -9.34 -40.38
C ASN A 67 -13.84 -10.24 -41.36
N SER A 68 -14.84 -10.99 -40.86
CA SER A 68 -15.64 -11.93 -41.66
C SER A 68 -16.99 -11.33 -42.02
N GLU A 69 -17.07 -10.75 -43.23
CA GLU A 69 -18.30 -10.15 -43.78
C GLU A 69 -19.46 -11.16 -43.84
N ASP A 70 -19.17 -12.42 -44.20
CA ASP A 70 -20.17 -13.48 -44.29
C ASP A 70 -20.75 -13.86 -42.92
N LEU A 71 -19.92 -13.91 -41.87
CA LEU A 71 -20.40 -14.16 -40.52
C LEU A 71 -21.20 -12.97 -39.97
N VAL A 72 -20.79 -11.74 -40.29
CA VAL A 72 -21.55 -10.54 -39.93
C VAL A 72 -22.95 -10.60 -40.55
N ARG A 73 -23.06 -10.92 -41.85
CA ARG A 73 -24.35 -11.12 -42.52
C ARG A 73 -25.16 -12.25 -41.88
N LEU A 74 -24.56 -13.42 -41.70
CA LEU A 74 -25.23 -14.57 -41.12
C LEU A 74 -25.81 -14.25 -39.74
N LEU A 75 -25.03 -13.60 -38.87
CA LEU A 75 -25.47 -13.27 -37.51
C LEU A 75 -26.60 -12.23 -37.53
N LEU A 76 -26.52 -11.21 -38.41
CA LEU A 76 -27.60 -10.24 -38.60
C LEU A 76 -28.89 -10.92 -39.12
N ASP A 77 -28.78 -11.81 -40.10
CA ASP A 77 -29.91 -12.60 -40.64
C ASP A 77 -30.53 -13.52 -39.58
N LYS A 78 -29.74 -13.94 -38.58
CA LYS A 78 -30.19 -14.72 -37.43
C LYS A 78 -30.69 -13.86 -36.26
N GLY A 79 -30.79 -12.55 -36.41
CA GLY A 79 -31.38 -11.64 -35.43
C GLY A 79 -30.39 -11.03 -34.43
N ALA A 80 -29.09 -11.00 -34.76
CA ALA A 80 -28.13 -10.23 -33.98
C ALA A 80 -28.52 -8.73 -33.98
N CYS A 81 -28.47 -8.11 -32.80
CA CYS A 81 -28.78 -6.71 -32.63
C CYS A 81 -27.58 -5.84 -33.06
N PRO A 82 -27.70 -5.04 -34.14
CA PRO A 82 -26.60 -4.19 -34.61
C PRO A 82 -26.23 -3.07 -33.63
N HIS A 83 -27.16 -2.72 -32.72
CA HIS A 83 -26.99 -1.70 -31.69
C HIS A 83 -26.47 -2.26 -30.35
N ALA A 84 -26.17 -3.56 -30.28
CA ALA A 84 -25.68 -4.17 -29.05
C ALA A 84 -24.35 -3.54 -28.62
N ARG A 85 -24.24 -3.24 -27.32
CA ARG A 85 -23.09 -2.61 -26.69
C ARG A 85 -22.32 -3.60 -25.82
N LYS A 86 -21.00 -3.67 -25.98
CA LYS A 86 -20.10 -4.34 -25.02
C LYS A 86 -19.85 -3.46 -23.80
N ASP A 87 -19.09 -3.93 -22.82
CA ASP A 87 -19.00 -3.27 -21.51
C ASP A 87 -18.40 -1.84 -21.54
N ASN A 88 -17.61 -1.50 -22.55
CA ASN A 88 -17.10 -0.15 -22.77
C ASN A 88 -18.03 0.74 -23.62
N GLY A 89 -19.20 0.21 -24.02
CA GLY A 89 -20.16 0.92 -24.86
C GLY A 89 -19.98 0.75 -26.38
N GLY A 90 -18.89 0.11 -26.81
CA GLY A 90 -18.59 -0.11 -28.22
C GLY A 90 -19.63 -1.01 -28.90
N THR A 91 -19.89 -0.76 -30.17
CA THR A 91 -20.81 -1.52 -31.03
C THR A 91 -20.04 -2.23 -32.14
N ALA A 92 -20.71 -3.09 -32.90
CA ALA A 92 -20.11 -3.68 -34.11
C ALA A 92 -19.60 -2.59 -35.09
N PHE A 93 -20.22 -1.42 -35.12
CA PHE A 93 -19.83 -0.32 -36.01
C PHE A 93 -18.54 0.38 -35.56
N THR A 94 -18.35 0.60 -34.25
CA THR A 94 -17.08 1.14 -33.74
C THR A 94 -15.93 0.16 -33.98
N GLU A 95 -16.17 -1.14 -33.77
CA GLU A 95 -15.17 -2.20 -34.08
C GLU A 95 -14.83 -2.26 -35.58
N ALA A 96 -15.80 -2.02 -36.46
CA ALA A 96 -15.56 -2.01 -37.90
C ALA A 96 -14.62 -0.87 -38.32
N GLY A 97 -14.59 0.24 -37.58
CA GLY A 97 -13.60 1.30 -37.72
C GLY A 97 -12.17 0.83 -37.40
N ILE A 98 -12.01 0.02 -36.35
CA ILE A 98 -10.72 -0.60 -35.97
C ILE A 98 -10.25 -1.60 -37.05
N ALA A 99 -11.16 -2.47 -37.50
CA ALA A 99 -10.89 -3.44 -38.55
C ALA A 99 -10.54 -2.75 -39.89
N GLY A 100 -11.16 -1.60 -40.16
CA GLY A 100 -10.96 -0.83 -41.38
C GLY A 100 -11.70 -1.39 -42.59
N ASN A 101 -12.66 -2.28 -42.40
CA ASN A 101 -13.40 -2.92 -43.49
C ASN A 101 -14.61 -2.07 -43.91
N VAL A 102 -14.49 -1.44 -45.08
CA VAL A 102 -15.53 -0.57 -45.66
C VAL A 102 -16.84 -1.33 -45.95
N ASN A 103 -16.79 -2.61 -46.33
CA ASN A 103 -17.99 -3.39 -46.61
C ASN A 103 -18.79 -3.65 -45.33
N ILE A 104 -18.11 -4.00 -44.24
CA ILE A 104 -18.75 -4.19 -42.93
C ILE A 104 -19.31 -2.85 -42.42
N LEU A 105 -18.56 -1.75 -42.55
CA LEU A 105 -19.06 -0.41 -42.22
C LEU A 105 -20.31 -0.04 -43.02
N THR A 106 -20.32 -0.34 -44.32
CA THR A 106 -21.47 -0.10 -45.21
C THR A 106 -22.68 -0.93 -44.75
N LEU A 107 -22.48 -2.24 -44.56
CA LEU A 107 -23.53 -3.15 -44.12
C LEU A 107 -24.16 -2.69 -42.80
N LEU A 108 -23.35 -2.30 -41.82
CA LEU A 108 -23.84 -1.85 -40.51
C LEU A 108 -24.59 -0.51 -40.59
N LEU A 109 -24.19 0.42 -41.46
CA LEU A 109 -24.96 1.66 -41.70
C LEU A 109 -26.34 1.39 -42.31
N ASP A 110 -26.46 0.38 -43.19
CA ASP A 110 -27.75 -0.01 -43.77
C ASP A 110 -28.74 -0.53 -42.72
N TYR A 111 -28.24 -0.97 -41.56
CA TYR A 111 -29.03 -1.36 -40.39
C TYR A 111 -29.37 -0.19 -39.43
N GLY A 112 -29.14 1.06 -39.86
CA GLY A 112 -29.62 2.28 -39.20
C GLY A 112 -28.72 2.85 -38.10
N LEU A 113 -27.48 2.38 -37.97
CA LEU A 113 -26.52 3.00 -37.05
C LEU A 113 -26.15 4.42 -37.51
N SER A 114 -25.99 5.33 -36.54
CA SER A 114 -25.48 6.67 -36.80
C SER A 114 -23.96 6.64 -37.05
N VAL A 115 -23.50 7.33 -38.09
CA VAL A 115 -22.07 7.46 -38.42
C VAL A 115 -21.25 8.09 -37.29
N ASN A 116 -21.86 8.96 -36.49
CA ASN A 116 -21.25 9.66 -35.36
C ASN A 116 -21.57 9.03 -34.00
N TYR A 117 -22.08 7.79 -34.00
CA TYR A 117 -22.27 7.05 -32.77
C TYR A 117 -20.92 6.81 -32.07
N HIS A 118 -20.92 6.87 -30.74
CA HIS A 118 -19.73 6.68 -29.92
C HIS A 118 -19.94 5.74 -28.72
N ASP A 119 -18.83 5.17 -28.24
CA ASP A 119 -18.79 4.36 -27.02
C ASP A 119 -18.84 5.23 -25.73
N ASP A 120 -18.73 4.61 -24.55
CA ASP A 120 -18.76 5.33 -23.26
C ASP A 120 -17.53 6.22 -23.01
N ASN A 121 -16.49 6.04 -23.82
CA ASN A 121 -15.28 6.87 -23.81
C ASN A 121 -15.27 7.91 -24.93
N GLY A 122 -16.35 8.00 -25.71
CA GLY A 122 -16.52 8.96 -26.79
C GLY A 122 -15.88 8.57 -28.12
N PHE A 123 -15.36 7.35 -28.28
CA PHE A 123 -14.77 6.89 -29.54
C PHE A 123 -15.85 6.60 -30.59
N THR A 124 -15.75 7.27 -31.73
CA THR A 124 -16.52 6.96 -32.94
C THR A 124 -15.76 5.99 -33.84
N ALA A 125 -16.44 5.35 -34.78
CA ALA A 125 -15.78 4.54 -35.82
C ALA A 125 -14.73 5.36 -36.61
N PHE A 126 -14.94 6.68 -36.77
CA PHE A 126 -14.00 7.58 -37.43
C PHE A 126 -12.72 7.80 -36.62
N MET A 127 -12.84 7.99 -35.30
CA MET A 127 -11.69 8.06 -34.39
C MET A 127 -10.92 6.74 -34.35
N GLU A 128 -11.62 5.61 -34.32
CA GLU A 128 -10.99 4.29 -34.37
C GLU A 128 -10.22 4.09 -35.68
N ALA A 129 -10.83 4.42 -36.83
CA ALA A 129 -10.13 4.36 -38.12
C ALA A 129 -8.84 5.21 -38.12
N ALA A 130 -8.87 6.40 -37.52
CA ALA A 130 -7.68 7.24 -37.37
C ALA A 130 -6.63 6.64 -36.42
N CYS A 131 -7.06 6.12 -35.27
CA CYS A 131 -6.22 5.49 -34.24
C CYS A 131 -5.54 4.19 -34.72
N TYR A 132 -6.07 3.55 -35.76
CA TYR A 132 -5.53 2.31 -36.34
C TYR A 132 -5.01 2.48 -37.78
N GLY A 133 -4.89 3.71 -38.28
CA GLY A 133 -4.29 3.99 -39.59
C GLY A 133 -5.12 3.49 -40.78
N ARG A 134 -6.44 3.34 -40.61
CA ARG A 134 -7.37 2.79 -41.62
C ARG A 134 -7.85 3.87 -42.58
N GLU A 135 -6.96 4.34 -43.45
CA GLU A 135 -7.21 5.49 -44.32
C GLU A 135 -8.44 5.31 -45.24
N GLU A 136 -8.65 4.12 -45.81
CA GLU A 136 -9.82 3.84 -46.66
C GLU A 136 -11.15 3.92 -45.88
N ALA A 137 -11.18 3.34 -44.67
CA ALA A 137 -12.34 3.41 -43.79
C ALA A 137 -12.61 4.85 -43.34
N LEU A 138 -11.56 5.62 -43.06
CA LEU A 138 -11.64 7.04 -42.72
C LEU A 138 -12.29 7.85 -43.86
N LYS A 139 -11.82 7.67 -45.10
CA LYS A 139 -12.37 8.31 -46.31
C LYS A 139 -13.83 7.93 -46.53
N PHE A 140 -14.15 6.66 -46.35
CA PHE A 140 -15.53 6.18 -46.42
C PHE A 140 -16.43 6.84 -45.37
N LEU A 141 -16.03 6.82 -44.10
CA LEU A 141 -16.81 7.39 -42.99
C LEU A 141 -17.03 8.90 -43.16
N TYR A 142 -16.01 9.63 -43.62
CA TYR A 142 -16.13 11.05 -43.99
C TYR A 142 -17.18 11.26 -45.09
N SER A 143 -17.17 10.43 -46.16
CA SER A 143 -18.18 10.50 -47.22
C SER A 143 -19.61 10.21 -46.74
N LYS A 144 -19.77 9.56 -45.58
CA LYS A 144 -21.04 9.28 -44.92
C LYS A 144 -21.44 10.32 -43.87
N GLY A 145 -20.67 11.40 -43.73
CA GLY A 145 -20.98 12.51 -42.82
C GLY A 145 -20.42 12.37 -41.42
N ALA A 146 -19.32 11.63 -41.24
CA ALA A 146 -18.58 11.63 -39.98
C ALA A 146 -18.09 13.06 -39.63
N ASP A 147 -18.29 13.47 -38.39
CA ASP A 147 -17.79 14.75 -37.87
C ASP A 147 -16.30 14.61 -37.53
N VAL A 148 -15.47 15.23 -38.37
CA VAL A 148 -14.00 15.19 -38.31
C VAL A 148 -13.46 15.85 -37.04
N ASN A 149 -14.16 16.88 -36.55
CA ASN A 149 -13.74 17.73 -35.45
C ASN A 149 -14.46 17.39 -34.13
N LEU A 150 -15.18 16.27 -34.10
CA LEU A 150 -15.85 15.81 -32.90
C LEU A 150 -14.84 15.59 -31.76
N ARG A 151 -15.15 16.14 -30.60
CA ARG A 151 -14.38 15.94 -29.36
C ARG A 151 -15.01 14.79 -28.58
N ARG A 152 -14.20 13.83 -28.10
CA ARG A 152 -14.67 12.69 -27.30
C ARG A 152 -15.53 13.15 -26.11
N ALA A 153 -16.82 12.82 -26.17
CA ALA A 153 -17.75 13.03 -25.05
C ALA A 153 -17.64 11.86 -24.06
N VAL A 154 -17.45 12.18 -22.79
CA VAL A 154 -17.28 11.20 -21.70
C VAL A 154 -18.18 11.58 -20.52
N SER A 155 -18.34 10.66 -19.56
CA SER A 155 -19.10 10.92 -18.33
C SER A 155 -18.62 12.17 -17.57
N GLU A 156 -19.51 12.81 -16.82
CA GLU A 156 -19.15 13.99 -16.00
C GLU A 156 -18.00 13.71 -15.03
N GLU A 157 -17.92 12.49 -14.49
CA GLU A 157 -16.81 12.05 -13.62
C GLU A 157 -15.48 12.06 -14.36
N ASN A 158 -15.45 11.56 -15.61
CA ASN A 158 -14.26 11.59 -16.43
C ASN A 158 -13.88 13.02 -16.84
N VAL A 159 -14.86 13.90 -17.10
CA VAL A 159 -14.59 15.33 -17.35
C VAL A 159 -13.94 16.00 -16.14
N LYS A 160 -14.42 15.74 -14.92
CA LYS A 160 -13.80 16.24 -13.67
C LYS A 160 -12.36 15.78 -13.48
N LEU A 161 -11.99 14.64 -14.05
CA LEU A 161 -10.63 14.11 -14.09
C LEU A 161 -9.82 14.59 -15.31
N HIS A 162 -10.32 15.59 -16.06
CA HIS A 162 -9.70 16.12 -17.28
C HIS A 162 -9.50 15.04 -18.36
N LYS A 163 -10.35 14.00 -18.39
CA LYS A 163 -10.37 12.98 -19.45
C LYS A 163 -11.36 13.35 -20.55
N GLY A 164 -11.16 12.81 -21.75
CA GLY A 164 -11.98 13.08 -22.93
C GLY A 164 -11.52 14.31 -23.72
N GLY A 165 -12.36 14.75 -24.66
CA GLY A 165 -12.13 15.96 -25.45
C GLY A 165 -11.21 15.81 -26.66
N ALA A 166 -10.53 14.67 -26.82
CA ALA A 166 -9.61 14.43 -27.94
C ALA A 166 -10.35 14.16 -29.26
N THR A 167 -9.64 14.35 -30.38
CA THR A 167 -10.17 14.23 -31.76
C THR A 167 -9.46 13.12 -32.54
N ALA A 168 -10.01 12.74 -33.70
CA ALA A 168 -9.38 11.77 -34.61
C ALA A 168 -7.98 12.20 -35.07
N LEU A 169 -7.76 13.51 -35.27
CA LEU A 169 -6.44 14.05 -35.62
C LEU A 169 -5.41 13.78 -34.51
N MET A 170 -5.78 13.98 -33.25
CA MET A 170 -4.89 13.70 -32.11
C MET A 170 -4.51 12.21 -32.04
N ASP A 171 -5.46 11.32 -32.31
CA ASP A 171 -5.20 9.88 -32.32
C ASP A 171 -4.21 9.50 -33.43
N ALA A 172 -4.42 9.99 -34.66
CA ALA A 172 -3.51 9.75 -35.77
C ALA A 172 -2.10 10.31 -35.50
N CYS A 173 -2.01 11.50 -34.89
CA CYS A 173 -0.76 12.13 -34.46
C CYS A 173 -0.01 11.29 -33.42
N SER A 174 -0.70 10.86 -32.35
CA SER A 174 -0.13 10.03 -31.28
C SER A 174 0.39 8.68 -31.78
N LYS A 175 -0.25 8.13 -32.80
CA LYS A 175 0.11 6.83 -33.40
C LYS A 175 1.14 6.93 -34.52
N GLY A 176 1.48 8.13 -34.99
CA GLY A 176 2.48 8.33 -36.03
C GLY A 176 1.98 8.04 -37.45
N TYR A 177 0.66 7.99 -37.69
CA TYR A 177 0.10 7.69 -39.01
C TYR A 177 0.08 8.93 -39.92
N PHE A 178 1.25 9.28 -40.48
CA PHE A 178 1.42 10.51 -41.24
C PHE A 178 0.49 10.65 -42.46
N SER A 179 0.17 9.55 -43.16
CA SER A 179 -0.77 9.61 -44.31
C SER A 179 -2.20 9.96 -43.87
N VAL A 180 -2.63 9.41 -42.74
CA VAL A 180 -3.92 9.73 -42.11
C VAL A 180 -3.94 11.17 -41.62
N VAL A 181 -2.89 11.65 -40.97
CA VAL A 181 -2.77 13.07 -40.56
C VAL A 181 -2.90 14.01 -41.76
N LYS A 182 -2.21 13.71 -42.87
CA LYS A 182 -2.33 14.50 -44.10
C LYS A 182 -3.75 14.51 -44.65
N THR A 183 -4.36 13.32 -44.74
CA THR A 183 -5.74 13.16 -45.20
C THR A 183 -6.71 13.98 -44.35
N LEU A 184 -6.62 13.88 -43.02
CA LEU A 184 -7.48 14.61 -42.08
C LEU A 184 -7.37 16.13 -42.27
N VAL A 185 -6.15 16.66 -42.35
CA VAL A 185 -5.92 18.11 -42.43
C VAL A 185 -6.23 18.67 -43.83
N GLN A 186 -5.79 17.99 -44.89
CA GLN A 186 -5.85 18.53 -46.25
C GLN A 186 -7.15 18.19 -46.99
N GLU A 187 -7.72 17.01 -46.75
CA GLU A 187 -8.90 16.52 -47.49
C GLU A 187 -10.19 16.65 -46.68
N MET A 188 -10.10 16.62 -45.34
CA MET A 188 -11.27 16.53 -44.46
C MET A 188 -11.49 17.75 -43.54
N GLY A 189 -10.61 18.75 -43.60
CA GLY A 189 -10.78 19.99 -42.83
C GLY A 189 -10.65 19.82 -41.31
N ALA A 190 -9.80 18.90 -40.85
CA ALA A 190 -9.51 18.74 -39.43
C ALA A 190 -8.85 20.00 -38.86
N ASP A 191 -9.38 20.52 -37.75
CA ASP A 191 -8.83 21.64 -37.02
C ASP A 191 -7.63 21.19 -36.17
N VAL A 192 -6.45 21.71 -36.52
CA VAL A 192 -5.17 21.38 -35.87
C VAL A 192 -5.06 21.93 -34.44
N ASN A 193 -5.92 22.88 -34.06
CA ASN A 193 -5.84 23.65 -32.82
C ASN A 193 -6.89 23.27 -31.76
N ILE A 194 -7.75 22.28 -32.03
CA ILE A 194 -8.62 21.75 -30.98
C ILE A 194 -7.75 21.19 -29.85
N CYS A 195 -8.15 21.44 -28.61
CA CYS A 195 -7.52 20.87 -27.43
C CYS A 195 -8.42 19.83 -26.75
N ASP A 196 -7.80 18.78 -26.23
CA ASP A 196 -8.46 17.83 -25.34
C ASP A 196 -8.74 18.45 -23.95
N ASN A 197 -9.37 17.69 -23.05
CA ASN A 197 -9.72 18.22 -21.73
C ASN A 197 -8.51 18.47 -20.80
N LYS A 198 -7.29 18.10 -21.22
CA LYS A 198 -6.03 18.46 -20.57
C LYS A 198 -5.34 19.67 -21.22
N GLY A 199 -5.96 20.28 -22.23
CA GLY A 199 -5.38 21.42 -22.95
C GLY A 199 -4.35 21.03 -24.02
N ARG A 200 -4.29 19.76 -24.42
CA ARG A 200 -3.30 19.28 -25.41
C ARG A 200 -3.89 19.30 -26.82
N ASN A 201 -3.16 19.89 -27.77
CA ASN A 201 -3.50 19.91 -29.19
C ASN A 201 -2.80 18.78 -29.97
N ALA A 202 -3.08 18.66 -31.27
CA ALA A 202 -2.51 17.62 -32.14
C ALA A 202 -0.97 17.63 -32.16
N LEU A 203 -0.33 18.81 -32.08
CA LEU A 203 1.12 18.96 -32.05
C LEU A 203 1.71 18.31 -30.79
N ILE A 204 1.12 18.56 -29.62
CA ILE A 204 1.56 17.95 -28.35
C ILE A 204 1.41 16.42 -28.39
N HIS A 205 0.29 15.91 -28.92
CA HIS A 205 0.08 14.47 -29.08
C HIS A 205 1.13 13.82 -30.00
N ALA A 206 1.54 14.49 -31.08
CA ALA A 206 2.60 14.00 -31.98
C ALA A 206 3.98 13.96 -31.30
N LEU A 207 4.38 15.03 -30.62
CA LEU A 207 5.73 15.17 -30.08
C LEU A 207 5.96 14.31 -28.83
N LYS A 208 4.96 14.23 -27.94
CA LYS A 208 5.09 13.50 -26.68
C LYS A 208 5.40 12.01 -26.88
N GLU A 209 4.78 11.40 -27.87
CA GLU A 209 4.97 9.98 -28.19
C GLU A 209 6.21 9.73 -29.08
N GLY A 210 6.76 10.79 -29.69
CA GLY A 210 7.93 10.77 -30.56
C GLY A 210 9.26 10.52 -29.85
N CYS A 211 9.29 10.55 -28.51
CA CYS A 211 10.46 10.16 -27.71
C CYS A 211 10.78 8.66 -27.78
N ALA A 212 9.86 7.83 -28.30
CA ALA A 212 10.10 6.41 -28.58
C ALA A 212 10.87 6.24 -29.90
N LYS A 213 11.91 5.39 -29.92
CA LYS A 213 12.84 5.26 -31.06
C LYS A 213 12.17 4.88 -32.39
N ASP A 214 11.08 4.13 -32.34
CA ASP A 214 10.33 3.65 -33.51
C ASP A 214 9.39 4.71 -34.10
N ARG A 215 9.06 5.77 -33.35
CA ARG A 215 8.14 6.83 -33.79
C ARG A 215 8.81 8.17 -34.08
N TYR A 216 10.10 8.32 -33.80
CA TYR A 216 10.86 9.57 -33.97
C TYR A 216 10.66 10.21 -35.36
N GLU A 217 10.92 9.49 -36.45
CA GLU A 217 10.84 10.04 -37.82
C GLU A 217 9.42 10.49 -38.17
N SER A 218 8.42 9.68 -37.80
CA SER A 218 7.01 10.01 -38.03
C SER A 218 6.56 11.23 -37.22
N ALA A 219 6.98 11.33 -35.95
CA ALA A 219 6.65 12.44 -35.08
C ALA A 219 7.30 13.75 -35.56
N VAL A 220 8.54 13.72 -36.05
CA VAL A 220 9.19 14.87 -36.69
C VAL A 220 8.44 15.31 -37.93
N ALA A 221 8.07 14.37 -38.82
CA ALA A 221 7.33 14.67 -40.03
C ALA A 221 5.93 15.26 -39.74
N ILE A 222 5.20 14.67 -38.79
CA ILE A 222 3.88 15.15 -38.34
C ILE A 222 4.01 16.51 -37.69
N GLY A 223 4.96 16.69 -36.77
CA GLY A 223 5.18 17.96 -36.07
C GLY A 223 5.45 19.10 -37.05
N ARG A 224 6.36 18.91 -38.01
CA ARG A 224 6.61 19.89 -39.07
C ARG A 224 5.37 20.18 -39.90
N PHE A 225 4.66 19.14 -40.32
CA PHE A 225 3.45 19.30 -41.11
C PHE A 225 2.37 20.09 -40.37
N LEU A 226 2.14 19.83 -39.08
CA LEU A 226 1.19 20.58 -38.28
C LEU A 226 1.61 22.04 -38.12
N LEU A 227 2.90 22.32 -37.92
CA LEU A 227 3.43 23.68 -37.88
C LEU A 227 3.20 24.42 -39.21
N ASP A 228 3.41 23.76 -40.35
CA ASP A 228 3.15 24.33 -41.67
C ASP A 228 1.66 24.63 -41.91
N HIS A 229 0.76 23.94 -41.20
CA HIS A 229 -0.70 24.12 -41.29
C HIS A 229 -1.28 24.92 -40.10
N GLY A 230 -0.45 25.70 -39.39
CA GLY A 230 -0.92 26.65 -38.38
C GLY A 230 -1.23 26.05 -37.00
N GLY A 231 -0.58 24.93 -36.66
CA GLY A 231 -0.65 24.35 -35.31
C GLY A 231 -0.07 25.31 -34.26
N ASP A 232 -0.86 25.55 -33.22
CA ASP A 232 -0.48 26.35 -32.05
C ASP A 232 0.66 25.66 -31.28
N VAL A 233 1.65 26.47 -30.91
CA VAL A 233 2.89 26.04 -30.26
C VAL A 233 2.87 26.25 -28.74
N ASN A 234 1.86 26.98 -28.24
CA ASN A 234 1.77 27.38 -26.83
C ASN A 234 1.03 26.37 -25.94
N SER A 235 0.38 25.37 -26.55
CA SER A 235 -0.22 24.27 -25.82
C SER A 235 0.85 23.47 -25.06
N LYS A 236 0.47 22.90 -23.90
CA LYS A 236 1.36 22.13 -23.01
C LYS A 236 0.84 20.73 -22.78
N ASP A 237 1.73 19.80 -22.45
CA ASP A 237 1.34 18.47 -21.97
C ASP A 237 0.94 18.47 -20.49
N GLU A 238 0.58 17.30 -19.96
CA GLU A 238 0.18 17.15 -18.55
C GLU A 238 1.30 17.37 -17.51
N CYS A 239 2.55 17.49 -17.94
CA CYS A 239 3.71 17.83 -17.10
C CYS A 239 4.08 19.31 -17.26
N GLY A 240 3.28 20.10 -17.99
CA GLY A 240 3.59 21.49 -18.32
C GLY A 240 4.64 21.64 -19.43
N LYS A 241 5.03 20.57 -20.13
CA LYS A 241 6.03 20.64 -21.19
C LYS A 241 5.45 21.30 -22.44
N THR A 242 6.16 22.28 -22.96
CA THR A 242 5.85 22.93 -24.23
C THR A 242 6.28 22.06 -25.42
N ALA A 243 5.77 22.37 -26.61
CA ALA A 243 6.24 21.75 -27.85
C ALA A 243 7.77 21.89 -28.03
N LEU A 244 8.35 23.02 -27.58
CA LEU A 244 9.79 23.27 -27.62
C LEU A 244 10.54 22.30 -26.69
N ILE A 245 10.10 22.13 -25.44
CA ILE A 245 10.71 21.18 -24.50
C ILE A 245 10.66 19.75 -25.07
N LEU A 246 9.52 19.32 -25.60
CA LEU A 246 9.36 18.00 -26.20
C LEU A 246 10.30 17.80 -27.41
N ALA A 247 10.44 18.80 -28.29
CA ALA A 247 11.37 18.74 -29.42
C ALA A 247 12.85 18.62 -28.99
N VAL A 248 13.24 19.27 -27.88
CA VAL A 248 14.56 19.13 -27.27
C VAL A 248 14.75 17.74 -26.65
N GLU A 249 13.74 17.19 -25.98
CA GLU A 249 13.79 15.82 -25.43
C GLU A 249 13.95 14.75 -26.51
N MET A 250 13.33 14.98 -27.67
CA MET A 250 13.50 14.17 -28.88
C MET A 250 14.89 14.36 -29.53
N GLN A 251 15.66 15.37 -29.11
CA GLN A 251 16.95 15.75 -29.72
C GLN A 251 16.81 16.09 -31.22
N SER A 252 15.72 16.76 -31.59
CA SER A 252 15.44 17.12 -32.99
C SER A 252 15.76 18.60 -33.27
N PRO A 253 16.94 18.93 -33.81
CA PRO A 253 17.30 20.31 -34.11
C PRO A 253 16.37 20.93 -35.17
N ASP A 254 15.84 20.12 -36.08
CA ASP A 254 14.93 20.57 -37.13
C ASP A 254 13.59 21.06 -36.55
N LEU A 255 13.00 20.31 -35.62
CA LEU A 255 11.79 20.73 -34.92
C LEU A 255 12.04 21.95 -34.03
N VAL A 256 13.15 21.95 -33.28
CA VAL A 256 13.52 23.11 -32.45
C VAL A 256 13.65 24.36 -33.31
N THR A 257 14.29 24.26 -34.49
CA THR A 257 14.41 25.38 -35.42
C THR A 257 13.04 25.84 -35.93
N ALA A 258 12.23 24.91 -36.43
CA ALA A 258 10.90 25.22 -36.97
C ALA A 258 9.97 25.88 -35.93
N LEU A 259 10.04 25.43 -34.67
CA LEU A 259 9.31 26.01 -33.56
C LEU A 259 9.78 27.45 -33.28
N LEU A 260 11.09 27.66 -33.13
CA LEU A 260 11.66 28.99 -32.84
C LEU A 260 11.46 30.01 -33.97
N GLU A 261 11.18 29.57 -35.19
CA GLU A 261 10.87 30.44 -36.33
C GLU A 261 9.43 30.98 -36.32
N LYS A 262 8.51 30.38 -35.56
CA LYS A 262 7.12 30.86 -35.44
C LYS A 262 6.98 32.17 -34.69
N GLY A 263 8.02 32.63 -33.98
CA GLY A 263 8.08 33.96 -33.34
C GLY A 263 7.17 34.17 -32.12
N GLU A 264 6.24 33.26 -31.87
CA GLU A 264 5.26 33.32 -30.77
C GLU A 264 5.64 32.48 -29.55
N ILE A 265 6.75 31.74 -29.61
CA ILE A 265 7.19 30.85 -28.52
C ILE A 265 7.96 31.62 -27.46
N ASP A 266 7.53 31.49 -26.21
CA ASP A 266 8.38 31.82 -25.06
C ASP A 266 9.46 30.74 -24.89
N ILE A 267 10.68 31.10 -25.26
CA ILE A 267 11.86 30.20 -25.22
C ILE A 267 12.25 29.78 -23.80
N ASP A 268 11.86 30.59 -22.80
CA ASP A 268 12.20 30.38 -21.38
C ASP A 268 11.04 29.80 -20.58
N ASP A 269 9.94 29.43 -21.23
CA ASP A 269 8.83 28.75 -20.58
C ASP A 269 9.28 27.42 -19.98
N ALA A 270 8.82 27.15 -18.77
CA ALA A 270 9.26 26.03 -17.95
C ALA A 270 8.12 25.02 -17.73
N ASP A 271 8.49 23.76 -17.60
CA ASP A 271 7.58 22.69 -17.19
C ASP A 271 7.25 22.76 -15.68
N GLU A 272 6.42 21.84 -15.18
CA GLU A 272 6.04 21.79 -13.76
C GLU A 272 7.22 21.54 -12.80
N GLU A 273 8.33 21.00 -13.31
CA GLU A 273 9.58 20.79 -12.55
C GLU A 273 10.49 22.03 -12.58
N GLY A 274 10.13 23.05 -13.36
CA GLY A 274 10.92 24.26 -13.54
C GLY A 274 12.02 24.12 -14.59
N ASN A 275 12.01 23.07 -15.42
CA ASN A 275 12.97 22.88 -16.49
C ASN A 275 12.57 23.70 -17.72
N THR A 276 13.47 24.53 -18.21
CA THR A 276 13.33 25.19 -19.51
C THR A 276 13.92 24.33 -20.63
N ALA A 277 13.61 24.65 -21.89
CA ALA A 277 14.20 23.98 -23.06
C ALA A 277 15.74 23.93 -23.01
N LEU A 278 16.40 25.01 -22.54
CA LEU A 278 17.84 25.06 -22.40
C LEU A 278 18.35 24.11 -21.30
N MET A 279 17.66 24.01 -20.16
CA MET A 279 18.04 23.07 -19.10
C MET A 279 18.03 21.63 -19.61
N VAL A 280 16.97 21.26 -20.33
CA VAL A 280 16.83 19.92 -20.92
C VAL A 280 17.93 19.65 -21.94
N ALA A 281 18.26 20.60 -22.82
CA ALA A 281 19.35 20.45 -23.79
C ALA A 281 20.71 20.22 -23.10
N VAL A 282 20.96 20.93 -21.99
CA VAL A 282 22.19 20.77 -21.18
C VAL A 282 22.23 19.41 -20.49
N GLU A 283 21.12 18.94 -19.94
CA GLU A 283 21.02 17.63 -19.31
C GLU A 283 21.28 16.49 -20.31
N LYS A 284 20.70 16.59 -21.51
CA LYS A 284 20.91 15.66 -22.63
C LYS A 284 22.30 15.79 -23.27
N ASN A 285 23.07 16.80 -22.89
CA ASN A 285 24.37 17.14 -23.46
C ASN A 285 24.30 17.38 -24.99
N ASP A 286 23.22 17.97 -25.47
CA ASP A 286 23.06 18.34 -26.88
C ASP A 286 23.59 19.76 -27.14
N CYS A 287 24.88 19.85 -27.48
CA CYS A 287 25.54 21.14 -27.69
C CYS A 287 24.92 21.93 -28.87
N ASN A 288 24.40 21.26 -29.90
CA ASN A 288 23.86 21.92 -31.07
C ASN A 288 22.55 22.62 -30.74
N ILE A 289 21.65 21.92 -30.04
CA ILE A 289 20.38 22.48 -29.60
C ILE A 289 20.60 23.54 -28.52
N ALA A 290 21.48 23.31 -27.54
CA ALA A 290 21.81 24.31 -26.53
C ALA A 290 22.38 25.59 -27.16
N GLU A 291 23.28 25.46 -28.15
CA GLU A 291 23.82 26.61 -28.88
C GLU A 291 22.73 27.36 -29.64
N LEU A 292 21.83 26.63 -30.32
CA LEU A 292 20.71 27.22 -31.05
C LEU A 292 19.78 28.01 -30.12
N LEU A 293 19.41 27.43 -28.98
CA LEU A 293 18.56 28.09 -27.98
C LEU A 293 19.23 29.37 -27.43
N CYS A 294 20.51 29.30 -27.07
CA CYS A 294 21.27 30.46 -26.63
C CYS A 294 21.35 31.56 -27.72
N LYS A 295 21.58 31.19 -28.98
CA LYS A 295 21.59 32.15 -30.11
C LYS A 295 20.23 32.82 -30.31
N LYS A 296 19.14 32.11 -30.02
CA LYS A 296 17.77 32.62 -30.09
C LYS A 296 17.33 33.37 -28.83
N GLY A 297 18.24 33.57 -27.87
CA GLY A 297 18.01 34.43 -26.69
C GLY A 297 17.55 33.71 -25.44
N ALA A 298 17.66 32.38 -25.37
CA ALA A 298 17.36 31.63 -24.14
C ALA A 298 18.21 32.14 -22.97
N ARG A 299 17.56 32.37 -21.83
CA ARG A 299 18.23 32.83 -20.63
C ARG A 299 19.20 31.78 -20.11
N THR A 300 20.41 32.22 -19.80
CA THR A 300 21.48 31.35 -19.25
C THR A 300 21.64 31.46 -17.74
N ASP A 301 20.85 32.32 -17.10
CA ASP A 301 20.75 32.48 -15.63
C ASP A 301 19.65 31.61 -15.01
N VAL A 302 19.17 30.60 -15.76
CA VAL A 302 18.14 29.66 -15.33
C VAL A 302 18.78 28.38 -14.76
N GLY A 303 18.36 27.96 -13.57
CA GLY A 303 18.87 26.74 -12.94
C GLY A 303 20.38 26.76 -12.72
N ASN A 304 21.01 25.58 -12.66
CA ASN A 304 22.46 25.46 -12.49
C ASN A 304 23.13 24.77 -13.70
N LEU A 305 22.98 25.39 -14.89
CA LEU A 305 23.43 24.82 -16.17
C LEU A 305 24.90 24.36 -16.13
N ILE A 306 25.79 25.18 -15.56
CA ILE A 306 27.22 24.85 -15.44
C ILE A 306 27.45 23.66 -14.50
N ALA A 307 26.74 23.57 -13.37
CA ALA A 307 26.87 22.40 -12.49
C ALA A 307 26.35 21.14 -13.18
N VAL A 308 25.22 21.19 -13.88
CA VAL A 308 24.67 20.03 -14.62
C VAL A 308 25.68 19.56 -15.66
N ALA A 309 26.21 20.47 -16.49
CA ALA A 309 27.24 20.13 -17.48
C ALA A 309 28.50 19.51 -16.83
N ASN A 310 28.99 20.07 -15.73
CA ASN A 310 30.15 19.52 -15.02
C ASN A 310 29.86 18.14 -14.40
N ARG A 311 28.67 17.93 -13.81
CA ARG A 311 28.24 16.63 -13.24
C ARG A 311 28.22 15.55 -14.32
N ASN A 312 27.78 15.89 -15.52
CA ASN A 312 27.75 14.99 -16.68
C ASN A 312 29.11 14.87 -17.39
N ARG A 313 30.17 15.50 -16.88
CA ARG A 313 31.50 15.59 -17.52
C ARG A 313 31.46 16.16 -18.93
N ALA A 314 30.45 16.99 -19.21
CA ALA A 314 30.21 17.62 -20.50
C ALA A 314 31.04 18.92 -20.62
N HIS A 315 32.36 18.77 -20.78
CA HIS A 315 33.28 19.93 -20.85
C HIS A 315 32.96 20.88 -22.00
N ASN A 316 32.55 20.34 -23.15
CA ASN A 316 32.15 21.14 -24.32
C ASN A 316 30.90 21.96 -24.03
N MET A 317 29.89 21.35 -23.40
CA MET A 317 28.67 22.04 -22.96
C MET A 317 28.99 23.15 -21.96
N ALA A 318 29.81 22.86 -20.95
CA ALA A 318 30.20 23.85 -19.95
C ALA A 318 31.00 25.02 -20.57
N ARG A 319 31.78 24.76 -21.63
CA ARG A 319 32.49 25.82 -22.38
C ARG A 319 31.51 26.65 -23.21
N LEU A 320 30.59 25.99 -23.92
CA LEU A 320 29.54 26.63 -24.71
C LEU A 320 28.70 27.57 -23.82
N LEU A 321 28.18 27.07 -22.71
CA LEU A 321 27.37 27.86 -21.78
C LEU A 321 28.11 29.10 -21.26
N ARG A 322 29.41 29.00 -20.96
CA ARG A 322 30.23 30.15 -20.56
C ARG A 322 30.40 31.18 -21.67
N GLN A 323 30.41 30.77 -22.94
CA GLN A 323 30.43 31.72 -24.07
C GLN A 323 29.16 32.57 -24.13
N TYR A 324 28.04 32.02 -23.64
CA TYR A 324 26.76 32.73 -23.50
C TYR A 324 26.52 33.23 -22.06
N ASN A 325 27.60 33.56 -21.34
CA ASN A 325 27.58 34.19 -20.01
C ASN A 325 26.85 33.39 -18.90
N ALA A 326 26.64 32.08 -19.07
CA ALA A 326 26.13 31.25 -17.99
C ALA A 326 27.14 31.22 -16.83
N THR A 327 26.67 31.54 -15.62
CA THR A 327 27.51 31.52 -14.42
C THR A 327 27.24 30.27 -13.58
N PHE A 328 28.24 29.85 -12.81
CA PHE A 328 28.01 28.84 -11.79
C PHE A 328 27.33 29.50 -10.60
N ILE A 329 26.08 29.10 -10.34
CA ILE A 329 25.34 29.54 -9.16
C ILE A 329 25.39 28.39 -8.15
N PRO A 330 25.99 28.55 -6.97
CA PRO A 330 25.87 27.55 -5.91
C PRO A 330 24.39 27.38 -5.56
N GLU A 331 23.88 26.14 -5.51
CA GLU A 331 22.50 25.89 -5.08
C GLU A 331 22.30 26.48 -3.67
N THR A 332 21.40 27.46 -3.55
CA THR A 332 20.92 27.95 -2.25
C THR A 332 20.04 26.87 -1.64
N LEU A 333 20.65 25.99 -0.88
CA LEU A 333 19.95 24.94 -0.14
C LEU A 333 18.95 25.60 0.81
N LYS A 334 17.66 25.29 0.65
CA LYS A 334 16.64 25.66 1.64
C LYS A 334 17.08 25.09 2.99
N ASN A 335 16.90 25.86 4.05
CA ASN A 335 17.12 25.39 5.43
C ASN A 335 16.09 24.29 5.74
N TRP A 336 16.43 23.06 5.41
CA TRP A 336 15.64 21.87 5.72
C TRP A 336 16.22 21.20 6.98
N GLU A 337 15.33 20.93 7.93
CA GLU A 337 15.69 20.29 9.20
C GLU A 337 15.00 18.93 9.30
N PRO A 338 15.74 17.82 9.42
CA PRO A 338 15.16 16.50 9.62
C PRO A 338 14.45 16.39 10.99
N ASN A 339 13.36 15.63 11.00
CA ASN A 339 12.63 15.21 12.19
C ASN A 339 13.45 14.19 12.99
N SER A 340 14.13 13.26 12.33
CA SER A 340 14.94 12.26 13.01
C SER A 340 16.08 12.91 13.80
N LYS A 341 16.27 12.45 15.05
CA LYS A 341 17.38 12.92 15.88
C LYS A 341 18.64 12.12 15.59
N ARG A 342 18.53 10.79 15.50
CA ARG A 342 19.66 9.89 15.23
C ARG A 342 20.24 10.10 13.83
N TRP A 343 19.39 10.20 12.82
CA TRP A 343 19.83 10.21 11.42
C TRP A 343 20.04 11.63 10.86
N ARG A 344 19.95 12.66 11.72
CA ARG A 344 19.94 14.08 11.33
C ARG A 344 21.09 14.45 10.38
N ASP A 345 22.32 14.16 10.77
CA ASP A 345 23.50 14.59 10.00
C ASP A 345 23.62 13.86 8.67
N GLN A 346 23.29 12.56 8.65
CA GLN A 346 23.31 11.75 7.44
C GLN A 346 22.23 12.20 6.45
N LEU A 347 21.03 12.50 6.95
CA LEU A 347 19.92 13.05 6.17
C LEU A 347 20.23 14.44 5.63
N LYS A 348 20.83 15.33 6.43
CA LYS A 348 21.33 16.63 5.95
C LYS A 348 22.36 16.45 4.84
N SER A 349 23.31 15.53 5.01
CA SER A 349 24.27 15.19 3.96
C SER A 349 23.59 14.67 2.68
N LEU A 350 22.63 13.76 2.80
CA LEU A 350 21.87 13.25 1.65
C LEU A 350 21.04 14.33 0.96
N TYR A 351 20.43 15.22 1.74
CA TYR A 351 19.66 16.36 1.23
C TYR A 351 20.54 17.28 0.39
N GLN A 352 21.75 17.59 0.87
CA GLN A 352 22.70 18.50 0.21
C GLN A 352 23.36 17.89 -1.04
N ILE A 353 23.63 16.58 -1.03
CA ILE A 353 24.31 15.93 -2.15
C ILE A 353 23.34 15.74 -3.32
N TYR A 354 23.75 16.11 -4.54
CA TYR A 354 22.98 15.79 -5.73
C TYR A 354 22.86 14.27 -5.92
N ARG A 355 21.63 13.78 -6.13
CA ARG A 355 21.35 12.40 -6.52
C ARG A 355 20.25 12.40 -7.58
N PRO A 356 20.39 11.56 -8.64
CA PRO A 356 19.29 11.34 -9.57
C PRO A 356 18.05 10.87 -8.80
N MET A 357 16.90 11.45 -9.11
CA MET A 357 15.63 11.02 -8.54
C MET A 357 15.18 9.70 -9.18
N ILE A 358 14.57 8.84 -8.38
CA ILE A 358 13.90 7.63 -8.83
C ILE A 358 12.41 7.84 -8.54
N GLY A 359 11.64 8.28 -9.54
CA GLY A 359 10.30 8.80 -9.27
C GLY A 359 10.39 9.94 -8.25
N LYS A 360 9.72 9.81 -7.11
CA LYS A 360 9.80 10.80 -6.01
C LYS A 360 10.91 10.52 -4.99
N LEU A 361 11.66 9.43 -5.15
CA LEU A 361 12.66 8.97 -4.20
C LEU A 361 14.05 9.52 -4.52
N LYS A 362 14.65 10.19 -3.53
CA LYS A 362 16.10 10.47 -3.45
C LYS A 362 16.74 9.48 -2.48
N VAL A 363 17.65 8.65 -2.97
CA VAL A 363 18.38 7.67 -2.14
C VAL A 363 19.82 7.56 -2.62
N PHE A 364 20.73 7.17 -1.72
CA PHE A 364 22.09 6.85 -2.11
C PHE A 364 22.55 5.55 -1.46
N GLN A 365 22.77 4.52 -2.29
CA GLN A 365 23.27 3.22 -1.86
C GLN A 365 24.77 3.30 -1.50
N TYR A 366 25.08 4.02 -0.42
CA TYR A 366 26.43 4.31 0.02
C TYR A 366 26.57 4.04 1.51
N ILE A 367 27.78 3.66 1.93
CA ILE A 367 28.03 3.20 3.30
C ILE A 367 27.66 4.25 4.35
N GLN A 368 27.87 5.53 4.07
CA GLN A 368 27.50 6.63 4.98
C GLN A 368 25.99 6.82 5.14
N GLN A 369 25.19 6.34 4.19
CA GLN A 369 23.73 6.45 4.22
C GLN A 369 23.05 5.14 4.61
N ARG A 370 23.82 4.11 5.00
CA ARG A 370 23.29 2.80 5.36
C ARG A 370 22.85 2.78 6.83
N ILE A 371 21.60 2.37 7.05
CA ILE A 371 21.00 2.15 8.37
C ILE A 371 21.45 0.81 8.93
N ARG A 372 21.29 -0.27 8.17
CA ARG A 372 21.70 -1.63 8.56
C ARG A 372 22.03 -2.53 7.37
N TYR A 373 22.79 -3.58 7.66
CA TYR A 373 23.02 -4.69 6.74
C TYR A 373 21.95 -5.78 6.91
N THR A 374 21.68 -6.52 5.84
CA THR A 374 20.78 -7.66 5.78
C THR A 374 21.41 -8.72 4.88
N SER A 375 21.03 -9.98 5.03
CA SER A 375 21.45 -11.07 4.14
C SER A 375 21.13 -10.82 2.66
N GLN A 376 20.11 -9.99 2.39
CA GLN A 376 19.61 -9.64 1.06
C GLN A 376 20.10 -8.27 0.56
N GLY A 377 21.05 -7.62 1.25
CA GLY A 377 21.56 -6.30 0.89
C GLY A 377 21.60 -5.33 2.08
N GLY A 378 21.21 -4.08 1.87
CA GLY A 378 21.23 -3.05 2.91
C GLY A 378 19.95 -2.24 2.95
N ILE A 379 19.73 -1.58 4.08
CA ILE A 379 18.70 -0.56 4.25
C ILE A 379 19.39 0.79 4.33
N TYR A 380 18.87 1.76 3.60
CA TYR A 380 19.50 3.07 3.42
C TYR A 380 18.54 4.20 3.77
N LEU A 381 19.08 5.36 4.12
CA LEU A 381 18.32 6.59 4.26
C LEU A 381 17.88 7.09 2.88
N GLY A 382 16.66 7.59 2.80
CA GLY A 382 16.09 8.21 1.62
C GLY A 382 15.17 9.38 1.96
N LEU A 383 14.85 10.16 0.93
CA LEU A 383 13.84 11.21 0.97
C LEU A 383 12.81 10.92 -0.12
N TYR A 384 11.58 10.62 0.26
CA TYR A 384 10.48 10.38 -0.67
C TYR A 384 9.57 11.61 -0.72
N GLY A 385 9.62 12.38 -1.80
CA GLY A 385 8.89 13.65 -1.89
C GLY A 385 9.24 14.63 -0.76
N GLY A 386 10.49 14.57 -0.26
CA GLY A 386 10.96 15.35 0.90
C GLY A 386 10.70 14.72 2.28
N THR A 387 9.99 13.59 2.35
CA THR A 387 9.75 12.85 3.61
C THR A 387 10.88 11.88 3.89
N GLU A 388 11.38 11.85 5.13
CA GLU A 388 12.43 10.93 5.59
C GLU A 388 11.93 9.48 5.59
N VAL A 389 12.67 8.60 4.92
CA VAL A 389 12.31 7.18 4.81
C VAL A 389 13.51 6.27 4.97
N ALA A 390 13.25 5.05 5.44
CA ALA A 390 14.17 3.93 5.31
C ALA A 390 13.87 3.18 4.01
N VAL A 391 14.89 2.91 3.20
CA VAL A 391 14.76 2.35 1.85
C VAL A 391 15.41 0.98 1.80
N ARG A 392 14.61 -0.03 1.51
CA ARG A 392 15.09 -1.36 1.14
C ARG A 392 15.19 -1.46 -0.37
N ILE A 393 16.33 -1.94 -0.85
CA ILE A 393 16.62 -2.08 -2.27
C ILE A 393 16.79 -3.56 -2.57
N SER A 394 15.95 -4.10 -3.45
CA SER A 394 15.98 -5.50 -3.87
C SER A 394 15.77 -5.61 -5.38
N ARG A 395 16.17 -6.74 -5.98
CA ARG A 395 15.85 -7.05 -7.38
C ARG A 395 14.33 -7.16 -7.53
N SER A 396 13.79 -6.74 -8.68
CA SER A 396 12.33 -6.58 -8.82
C SER A 396 11.51 -7.84 -8.53
N THR A 397 12.02 -9.03 -8.87
CA THR A 397 11.35 -10.31 -8.62
C THR A 397 11.17 -10.61 -7.12
N GLU A 398 12.19 -10.35 -6.32
CA GLU A 398 12.19 -10.50 -4.86
C GLU A 398 11.42 -9.35 -4.21
N GLY A 399 11.63 -8.12 -4.70
CA GLY A 399 10.94 -6.92 -4.22
C GLY A 399 9.43 -6.98 -4.39
N ASP A 400 8.92 -7.58 -5.47
CA ASP A 400 7.47 -7.77 -5.66
C ASP A 400 6.86 -8.76 -4.66
N LYS A 401 7.61 -9.80 -4.26
CA LYS A 401 7.17 -10.74 -3.21
C LYS A 401 7.14 -10.06 -1.84
N GLU A 402 8.17 -9.29 -1.53
CA GLU A 402 8.26 -8.51 -0.29
C GLU A 402 7.16 -7.45 -0.22
N LYS A 403 6.94 -6.72 -1.31
CA LYS A 403 5.89 -5.70 -1.43
C LYS A 403 4.52 -6.28 -1.07
N ARG A 404 4.14 -7.42 -1.65
CA ARG A 404 2.86 -8.08 -1.36
C ARG A 404 2.68 -8.43 0.12
N PHE A 405 3.76 -8.82 0.80
CA PHE A 405 3.72 -9.08 2.24
C PHE A 405 3.51 -7.78 3.03
N PHE A 406 4.30 -6.73 2.76
CA PHE A 406 4.16 -5.47 3.48
C PHE A 406 2.83 -4.74 3.18
N GLU A 407 2.21 -4.97 2.02
CA GLU A 407 0.85 -4.52 1.73
C GLU A 407 -0.19 -5.19 2.63
N GLN A 408 -0.03 -6.48 2.96
CA GLN A 408 -0.90 -7.18 3.93
C GLN A 408 -0.76 -6.62 5.35
N CYS A 409 0.42 -6.08 5.70
CA CYS A 409 0.66 -5.44 6.99
C CYS A 409 -0.05 -4.07 7.15
N GLY A 410 -0.72 -3.55 6.12
CA GLY A 410 -1.30 -2.19 6.14
C GLY A 410 -2.26 -1.93 7.31
N ASN A 411 -3.03 -2.96 7.71
CA ASN A 411 -4.00 -2.89 8.81
C ASN A 411 -3.41 -3.25 10.19
N CYS A 412 -2.18 -3.76 10.24
CA CYS A 412 -1.51 -4.12 11.48
C CYS A 412 -1.03 -2.87 12.21
N GLU A 413 -1.00 -2.88 13.54
CA GLU A 413 -0.57 -1.71 14.30
C GLU A 413 0.94 -1.72 14.57
N HIS A 414 1.51 -2.91 14.78
CA HIS A 414 2.89 -3.10 15.23
C HIS A 414 3.73 -3.92 14.24
N LEU A 415 3.29 -4.04 12.99
CA LEU A 415 4.14 -4.49 11.88
C LEU A 415 4.61 -3.28 11.07
N LEU A 416 5.86 -3.31 10.61
CA LEU A 416 6.40 -2.21 9.79
C LEU A 416 5.62 -2.09 8.48
N LYS A 417 5.13 -0.89 8.18
CA LYS A 417 4.26 -0.62 7.02
C LYS A 417 5.05 -0.09 5.85
N LEU A 418 4.69 -0.57 4.65
CA LEU A 418 5.15 0.04 3.40
C LEU A 418 4.55 1.45 3.31
N PHE A 419 5.41 2.45 3.21
CA PHE A 419 4.99 3.84 2.98
C PHE A 419 4.73 4.09 1.50
N GLN A 420 5.73 3.82 0.66
CA GLN A 420 5.70 3.99 -0.80
C GLN A 420 6.70 3.04 -1.46
N PHE A 421 6.67 2.92 -2.78
CA PHE A 421 7.66 2.16 -3.53
C PHE A 421 7.97 2.80 -4.89
N GLU A 422 9.15 2.50 -5.41
CA GLU A 422 9.55 2.88 -6.77
C GLU A 422 10.19 1.68 -7.48
N LYS A 423 10.15 1.69 -8.82
CA LYS A 423 10.84 0.71 -9.65
C LYS A 423 11.74 1.42 -10.65
N ALA A 424 13.00 1.04 -10.68
CA ALA A 424 13.94 1.54 -11.68
C ALA A 424 15.06 0.53 -11.95
N ARG A 425 15.46 0.42 -13.23
CA ARG A 425 16.64 -0.33 -13.65
C ARG A 425 16.71 -1.78 -13.14
N GLY A 426 15.56 -2.46 -13.03
CA GLY A 426 15.47 -3.85 -12.56
C GLY A 426 15.49 -4.02 -11.03
N TYR A 427 15.40 -2.92 -10.28
CA TYR A 427 15.31 -2.92 -8.82
C TYR A 427 13.96 -2.35 -8.36
N THR A 428 13.52 -2.83 -7.20
CA THR A 428 12.41 -2.29 -6.43
C THR A 428 12.94 -1.63 -5.17
N TYR A 429 12.43 -0.44 -4.90
CA TYR A 429 12.80 0.39 -3.77
C TYR A 429 11.59 0.50 -2.84
N LEU A 430 11.58 -0.29 -1.77
CA LEU A 430 10.51 -0.26 -0.78
C LEU A 430 10.85 0.77 0.30
N CYS A 431 9.99 1.77 0.47
CA CYS A 431 10.18 2.85 1.42
C CYS A 431 9.32 2.60 2.67
N PHE A 432 9.92 2.75 3.84
CA PHE A 432 9.30 2.57 5.14
C PHE A 432 9.44 3.83 5.99
N ALA A 433 8.59 3.97 7.00
CA ALA A 433 8.79 4.97 8.03
C ALA A 433 10.18 4.80 8.69
N LEU A 434 10.87 5.91 8.92
CA LEU A 434 12.18 5.91 9.55
C LEU A 434 12.03 5.70 11.06
N TRP A 435 12.86 4.83 11.63
CA TRP A 435 12.90 4.54 13.07
C TRP A 435 14.15 5.13 13.71
N GLU A 436 14.11 5.38 15.01
CA GLU A 436 15.26 5.92 15.74
C GLU A 436 16.17 4.82 16.23
N LYS A 437 15.66 3.66 16.65
CA LYS A 437 16.48 2.56 17.18
C LYS A 437 15.81 1.22 17.13
N ASN A 438 16.55 0.17 17.45
CA ASN A 438 15.96 -1.14 17.72
C ASN A 438 15.89 -1.41 19.23
N LEU A 439 15.22 -2.49 19.63
CA LEU A 439 14.99 -2.82 21.05
C LEU A 439 16.30 -3.11 21.81
N GLU A 440 17.31 -3.70 21.17
CA GLU A 440 18.63 -3.94 21.80
C GLU A 440 19.34 -2.63 22.13
N GLU A 441 19.37 -1.70 21.17
CA GLU A 441 19.95 -0.37 21.36
C GLU A 441 19.20 0.41 22.45
N HIS A 442 17.86 0.34 22.45
CA HIS A 442 17.04 1.05 23.42
C HIS A 442 17.27 0.58 24.86
N LEU A 443 17.41 -0.72 25.10
CA LEU A 443 17.64 -1.26 26.44
C LEU A 443 19.05 -0.95 26.98
N GLN A 444 20.00 -0.61 26.10
CA GLN A 444 21.36 -0.21 26.49
C GLN A 444 21.46 1.30 26.83
N GLU A 445 20.44 2.10 26.52
CA GLU A 445 20.42 3.54 26.77
C GLU A 445 19.70 3.87 28.09
N PRO A 446 20.39 4.39 29.12
CA PRO A 446 19.81 4.61 30.45
C PRO A 446 18.81 5.78 30.54
N GLU A 447 18.65 6.57 29.47
CA GLU A 447 17.87 7.81 29.48
C GLU A 447 16.43 7.66 28.97
N ASP A 448 16.06 6.54 28.32
CA ASP A 448 14.73 6.39 27.76
C ASP A 448 13.77 5.58 28.65
N GLN A 449 12.72 6.27 29.10
CA GLN A 449 11.71 5.79 30.04
C GLN A 449 10.60 4.95 29.37
N MET A 450 10.92 4.00 28.48
CA MET A 450 9.88 3.06 28.04
C MET A 450 9.65 2.00 29.13
N ASP A 451 8.42 1.90 29.62
CA ASP A 451 8.05 0.89 30.59
C ASP A 451 8.14 -0.51 29.96
N CYS A 452 8.75 -1.47 30.68
CA CYS A 452 8.92 -2.84 30.20
C CYS A 452 7.58 -3.52 29.88
N LYS A 453 6.51 -3.23 30.63
CA LYS A 453 5.19 -3.82 30.40
C LYS A 453 4.61 -3.30 29.09
N ASP A 454 4.78 -2.02 28.78
CA ASP A 454 4.31 -1.43 27.52
C ASP A 454 5.08 -1.98 26.33
N ALA A 455 6.41 -2.09 26.44
CA ALA A 455 7.24 -2.73 25.42
C ALA A 455 6.78 -4.17 25.14
N LEU A 456 6.58 -4.97 26.19
CA LEU A 456 6.13 -6.36 26.06
C LEU A 456 4.72 -6.48 25.47
N ARG A 457 3.78 -5.57 25.82
CA ARG A 457 2.45 -5.53 25.20
C ARG A 457 2.53 -5.29 23.69
N MET A 458 3.35 -4.33 23.26
CA MET A 458 3.54 -4.04 21.84
C MET A 458 4.21 -5.22 21.11
N ILE A 459 5.22 -5.84 21.71
CA ILE A 459 5.89 -7.04 21.15
C ILE A 459 4.88 -8.19 20.98
N PHE A 460 4.07 -8.49 22.00
CA PHE A 460 3.08 -9.56 21.94
C PHE A 460 2.05 -9.30 20.84
N LYS A 461 1.60 -8.05 20.74
CA LYS A 461 0.66 -7.65 19.70
C LYS A 461 1.27 -7.76 18.30
N ALA A 462 2.53 -7.38 18.11
CA ALA A 462 3.23 -7.52 16.84
C ALA A 462 3.33 -8.98 16.38
N VAL A 463 3.77 -9.89 17.27
CA VAL A 463 3.86 -11.33 16.95
C VAL A 463 2.48 -11.92 16.66
N ARG A 464 1.46 -11.54 17.44
CA ARG A 464 0.07 -11.96 17.21
C ARG A 464 -0.46 -11.49 15.86
N GLU A 465 -0.22 -10.23 15.50
CA GLU A 465 -0.63 -9.68 14.20
C GLU A 465 0.03 -10.46 13.05
N LEU A 466 1.32 -10.79 13.17
CA LEU A 466 2.00 -11.63 12.18
C LEU A 466 1.40 -13.03 12.07
N HIS A 467 1.15 -13.69 13.21
CA HIS A 467 0.50 -15.01 13.25
C HIS A 467 -0.91 -14.97 12.65
N SER A 468 -1.64 -13.86 12.84
CA SER A 468 -2.98 -13.65 12.28
C SER A 468 -2.96 -13.47 10.76
N LEU A 469 -1.84 -12.98 10.20
CA LEU A 469 -1.59 -12.99 8.76
C LEU A 469 -1.16 -14.37 8.22
N GLY A 470 -1.04 -15.39 9.09
CA GLY A 470 -0.67 -16.74 8.70
C GLY A 470 0.84 -17.00 8.62
N PHE A 471 1.67 -16.11 9.17
CA PHE A 471 3.14 -16.22 9.12
C PHE A 471 3.75 -16.42 10.50
N SER A 472 4.78 -17.26 10.58
CA SER A 472 5.72 -17.34 11.71
C SER A 472 6.96 -16.51 11.39
N HIS A 473 7.54 -15.83 12.38
CA HIS A 473 8.70 -14.96 12.18
C HIS A 473 10.02 -15.74 12.07
N ARG A 474 10.19 -16.82 12.85
CA ARG A 474 11.38 -17.69 12.89
C ARG A 474 12.66 -17.05 13.45
N ASP A 475 12.68 -15.73 13.62
CA ASP A 475 13.87 -14.95 14.01
C ASP A 475 13.54 -13.78 14.95
N LEU A 476 12.80 -14.04 16.03
CA LEU A 476 12.42 -13.01 17.01
C LEU A 476 13.62 -12.54 17.85
N ASN A 477 14.44 -11.68 17.25
CA ASN A 477 15.57 -11.03 17.91
C ASN A 477 15.24 -9.56 18.26
N PRO A 478 15.82 -9.00 19.33
CA PRO A 478 15.61 -7.60 19.71
C PRO A 478 15.89 -6.61 18.56
N SER A 479 16.89 -6.87 17.73
CA SER A 479 17.24 -6.03 16.57
C SER A 479 16.19 -6.01 15.45
N ASN A 480 15.19 -6.89 15.49
CA ASN A 480 14.05 -6.94 14.57
C ASN A 480 12.81 -6.20 15.12
N PHE A 481 12.91 -5.61 16.31
CA PHE A 481 11.90 -4.72 16.88
C PHE A 481 12.40 -3.28 16.81
N LEU A 482 11.82 -2.49 15.91
CA LEU A 482 12.19 -1.11 15.62
C LEU A 482 11.34 -0.15 16.44
N ILE A 483 11.92 0.94 16.92
CA ILE A 483 11.30 1.93 17.79
C ILE A 483 11.34 3.29 17.08
N ASP A 484 10.17 3.88 16.85
CA ASP A 484 10.07 5.24 16.30
C ASP A 484 10.34 6.32 17.36
N SER A 485 10.34 7.59 16.93
CA SER A 485 10.57 8.73 17.81
C SER A 485 9.47 8.93 18.88
N GLY A 486 8.31 8.28 18.73
CA GLY A 486 7.21 8.26 19.69
C GLY A 486 7.24 7.08 20.66
N GLY A 487 8.24 6.20 20.57
CA GLY A 487 8.38 5.01 21.41
C GLY A 487 7.56 3.80 20.93
N LYS A 488 6.93 3.85 19.76
CA LYS A 488 6.13 2.73 19.25
C LYS A 488 7.03 1.67 18.63
N ILE A 489 6.75 0.41 18.98
CA ILE A 489 7.51 -0.76 18.49
C ILE A 489 6.85 -1.35 17.23
N TYR A 490 7.69 -1.66 16.23
CA TYR A 490 7.32 -2.38 15.00
C TYR A 490 8.20 -3.62 14.82
N LEU A 491 7.58 -4.78 14.55
CA LEU A 491 8.28 -5.99 14.13
C LEU A 491 8.59 -5.93 12.63
N VAL A 492 9.79 -6.41 12.27
CA VAL A 492 10.23 -6.47 10.88
C VAL A 492 10.98 -7.75 10.53
N ASP A 493 10.77 -8.24 9.31
CA ASP A 493 11.51 -9.35 8.71
C ASP A 493 12.22 -8.89 7.42
N PHE A 494 13.36 -8.24 7.58
CA PHE A 494 14.19 -7.79 6.45
C PHE A 494 15.06 -8.91 5.86
N ASP A 495 15.12 -10.09 6.47
CA ASP A 495 15.91 -11.21 5.95
C ASP A 495 15.04 -12.27 5.25
N ASN A 496 13.73 -12.03 5.15
CA ASN A 496 12.76 -12.98 4.61
C ASN A 496 12.83 -14.36 5.26
N LYS A 497 13.05 -14.40 6.58
CA LYS A 497 13.09 -15.64 7.35
C LYS A 497 11.70 -16.18 7.69
N ARG A 498 10.66 -15.37 7.53
CA ARG A 498 9.28 -15.76 7.82
C ARG A 498 8.81 -16.97 7.01
N GLU A 499 7.92 -17.76 7.59
CA GLU A 499 7.38 -18.98 6.99
C GLU A 499 5.86 -19.06 7.18
N LEU A 500 5.15 -19.66 6.22
CA LEU A 500 3.70 -19.87 6.32
C LEU A 500 3.37 -20.93 7.38
N ILE A 501 2.41 -20.63 8.24
CA ILE A 501 1.96 -21.50 9.36
C ILE A 501 1.06 -22.65 8.87
N GLU A 502 0.46 -22.54 7.69
CA GLU A 502 -0.53 -23.52 7.20
C GLU A 502 -0.01 -24.97 7.28
N GLY A 503 -0.65 -25.79 8.12
CA GLY A 503 -0.27 -27.19 8.37
C GLY A 503 0.92 -27.41 9.32
N LYS A 504 1.53 -26.36 9.88
CA LYS A 504 2.78 -26.41 10.67
C LYS A 504 2.67 -25.72 12.04
N LYS A 505 1.95 -26.33 12.98
CA LYS A 505 1.72 -25.78 14.34
C LYS A 505 3.02 -25.59 15.14
N GLU A 506 4.04 -26.40 14.86
CA GLU A 506 5.37 -26.32 15.46
C GLU A 506 6.07 -24.97 15.22
N LEU A 507 5.72 -24.25 14.15
CA LEU A 507 6.29 -22.92 13.87
C LEU A 507 5.80 -21.88 14.89
N VAL A 508 4.52 -21.94 15.25
CA VAL A 508 3.95 -21.09 16.31
C VAL A 508 4.62 -21.41 17.64
N SER A 509 4.79 -22.71 17.95
CA SER A 509 5.48 -23.15 19.16
C SER A 509 6.91 -22.62 19.24
N SER A 510 7.66 -22.67 18.13
CA SER A 510 9.02 -22.15 18.02
C SER A 510 9.08 -20.63 18.24
N ASP A 511 8.12 -19.86 17.68
CA ASP A 511 8.06 -18.41 17.90
C ASP A 511 7.74 -18.09 19.37
N LEU A 512 6.85 -18.85 20.02
CA LEU A 512 6.52 -18.63 21.43
C LEU A 512 7.68 -18.94 22.36
N GLU A 513 8.50 -19.95 22.06
CA GLU A 513 9.75 -20.23 22.77
C GLU A 513 10.83 -19.16 22.53
N ALA A 514 10.88 -18.56 21.34
CA ALA A 514 11.78 -17.44 21.08
C ALA A 514 11.29 -16.18 21.81
N LEU A 515 9.97 -15.95 21.83
CA LEU A 515 9.33 -14.86 22.52
C LEU A 515 9.51 -14.95 24.04
N SER A 516 9.50 -16.15 24.64
CA SER A 516 9.76 -16.32 26.08
C SER A 516 11.17 -15.87 26.48
N ARG A 517 12.17 -16.17 25.64
CA ARG A 517 13.54 -15.67 25.81
C ARG A 517 13.63 -14.17 25.61
N LEU A 518 12.90 -13.63 24.63
CA LEU A 518 12.83 -12.19 24.41
C LEU A 518 12.19 -11.46 25.59
N VAL A 519 11.15 -12.03 26.21
CA VAL A 519 10.56 -11.52 27.45
C VAL A 519 11.62 -11.44 28.54
N LEU A 520 12.35 -12.53 28.79
CA LEU A 520 13.44 -12.53 29.78
C LEU A 520 14.51 -11.47 29.47
N TYR A 521 14.88 -11.32 28.19
CA TYR A 521 15.86 -10.31 27.76
C TYR A 521 15.40 -8.89 28.07
N VAL A 522 14.14 -8.55 27.80
CA VAL A 522 13.57 -7.23 28.14
C VAL A 522 13.53 -7.03 29.66
N LEU A 523 13.08 -8.04 30.41
CA LEU A 523 12.96 -7.96 31.87
C LEU A 523 14.31 -7.81 32.60
N THR A 524 15.39 -8.29 31.99
CA THR A 524 16.76 -8.16 32.51
C THR A 524 17.50 -6.95 31.93
N GLY A 525 16.79 -6.06 31.24
CA GLY A 525 17.33 -4.83 30.66
C GLY A 525 18.36 -5.08 29.56
N GLY A 526 18.33 -6.23 28.88
CA GLY A 526 19.27 -6.58 27.83
C GLY A 526 20.74 -6.73 28.31
N SER A 527 20.95 -6.98 29.60
CA SER A 527 22.27 -7.03 30.23
C SER A 527 23.19 -8.16 29.73
N LYS A 528 22.60 -9.21 29.12
CA LYS A 528 23.32 -10.34 28.51
C LYS A 528 22.82 -10.60 27.08
N PRO A 529 23.62 -11.23 26.21
CA PRO A 529 23.15 -11.68 24.91
C PRO A 529 21.90 -12.57 25.03
N LEU A 530 20.95 -12.43 24.09
CA LEU A 530 19.65 -13.13 24.12
C LEU A 530 19.77 -14.65 24.37
N GLN A 531 20.78 -15.31 23.81
CA GLN A 531 20.99 -16.76 23.94
C GLN A 531 21.49 -17.19 25.32
N GLN A 532 21.94 -16.25 26.16
CA GLN A 532 22.53 -16.51 27.48
C GLN A 532 21.62 -16.07 28.63
N VAL A 533 20.50 -15.39 28.35
CA VAL A 533 19.57 -14.95 29.38
C VAL A 533 18.81 -16.14 29.95
N SER A 534 18.68 -16.17 31.28
CA SER A 534 17.91 -17.21 31.97
C SER A 534 17.06 -16.63 33.10
N THR A 535 16.22 -17.46 33.72
CA THR A 535 15.34 -17.06 34.82
C THR A 535 16.10 -16.63 36.07
N GLU A 536 17.35 -17.07 36.23
CA GLU A 536 18.23 -16.70 37.34
C GLU A 536 18.68 -15.23 37.27
N ASP A 537 18.57 -14.60 36.10
CA ASP A 537 18.95 -13.20 35.89
C ASP A 537 17.86 -12.22 36.30
N LEU A 538 16.64 -12.71 36.58
CA LEU A 538 15.55 -11.89 37.08
C LEU A 538 15.83 -11.44 38.52
N ALA A 539 15.52 -10.17 38.81
CA ALA A 539 15.66 -9.62 40.15
C ALA A 539 14.70 -10.31 41.13
N ALA A 540 15.21 -11.24 41.96
CA ALA A 540 14.42 -12.03 42.90
C ALA A 540 13.70 -11.18 43.98
N ASN A 541 14.14 -9.95 44.20
CA ASN A 541 13.50 -8.99 45.09
C ASN A 541 12.43 -8.11 44.40
N SER A 542 12.22 -8.28 43.09
CA SER A 542 11.20 -7.57 42.34
C SER A 542 9.80 -8.00 42.79
N PRO A 543 8.85 -7.05 42.99
CA PRO A 543 7.46 -7.39 43.30
C PRO A 543 6.73 -8.09 42.15
N ASP A 544 7.31 -8.10 40.95
CA ASP A 544 6.76 -8.74 39.75
C ASP A 544 7.44 -10.09 39.43
N TYR A 545 8.34 -10.57 40.29
CA TYR A 545 9.17 -11.75 40.03
C TYR A 545 8.33 -13.01 39.76
N SER A 546 7.36 -13.31 40.62
CA SER A 546 6.51 -14.50 40.48
C SER A 546 5.64 -14.43 39.22
N GLU A 547 5.06 -13.27 38.92
CA GLU A 547 4.27 -13.08 37.70
C GLU A 547 5.12 -13.11 36.42
N ALA A 548 6.37 -12.65 36.48
CA ALA A 548 7.31 -12.71 35.37
C ALA A 548 7.71 -14.17 35.04
N LEU A 549 8.03 -14.96 36.06
CA LEU A 549 8.35 -16.38 35.89
C LEU A 549 7.19 -17.16 35.28
N ASP A 550 5.96 -16.92 35.77
CA ASP A 550 4.77 -17.58 35.24
C ASP A 550 4.46 -17.17 33.80
N LEU A 551 4.65 -15.89 33.46
CA LEU A 551 4.46 -15.42 32.08
C LEU A 551 5.43 -16.13 31.11
N VAL A 552 6.71 -16.25 31.49
CA VAL A 552 7.72 -16.95 30.70
C VAL A 552 7.38 -18.44 30.59
N SER A 553 6.96 -19.07 31.69
CA SER A 553 6.53 -20.48 31.71
C SER A 553 5.29 -20.72 30.84
N SER A 554 4.33 -19.80 30.85
CA SER A 554 3.10 -19.86 30.04
C SER A 554 3.40 -19.80 28.53
N LEU A 555 4.40 -19.04 28.12
CA LEU A 555 4.83 -18.99 26.71
C LEU A 555 5.48 -20.31 26.26
N VAL A 556 6.34 -20.89 27.11
CA VAL A 556 7.04 -22.16 26.81
C VAL A 556 6.08 -23.36 26.81
N SER A 557 5.06 -23.34 27.67
CA SER A 557 4.05 -24.40 27.75
C SER A 557 2.93 -24.30 26.70
N HIS A 558 3.03 -23.32 25.78
CA HIS A 558 2.03 -23.06 24.73
C HIS A 558 0.62 -22.86 25.29
N ASP A 559 0.50 -22.01 26.30
CA ASP A 559 -0.76 -21.76 27.01
C ASP A 559 -1.94 -21.51 26.06
N GLU A 560 -3.04 -22.23 26.28
CA GLU A 560 -4.24 -22.21 25.43
C GLU A 560 -4.87 -20.82 25.27
N ARG A 561 -4.55 -19.87 26.15
CA ARG A 561 -4.95 -18.46 26.05
C ARG A 561 -4.42 -17.76 24.79
N GLY A 562 -3.32 -18.25 24.22
CA GLY A 562 -2.56 -17.58 23.18
C GLY A 562 -2.07 -16.18 23.61
N LEU A 563 -1.48 -15.45 22.66
CA LEU A 563 -0.90 -14.12 22.94
C LEU A 563 -1.92 -13.07 23.37
N GLU A 564 -3.19 -13.18 22.93
CA GLU A 564 -4.28 -12.27 23.35
C GLU A 564 -4.57 -12.42 24.85
N GLY A 565 -4.74 -13.66 25.34
CA GLY A 565 -4.99 -13.87 26.76
C GLY A 565 -3.74 -13.64 27.62
N LEU A 566 -2.54 -13.91 27.11
CA LEU A 566 -1.29 -13.58 27.79
C LEU A 566 -1.05 -12.07 27.89
N SER A 567 -1.58 -11.26 26.99
CA SER A 567 -1.54 -9.79 27.11
C SER A 567 -2.37 -9.26 28.29
N LYS A 568 -3.22 -10.10 28.89
CA LYS A 568 -4.03 -9.81 30.09
C LYS A 568 -3.49 -10.49 31.35
N HIS A 569 -2.29 -11.08 31.26
CA HIS A 569 -1.62 -11.78 32.35
C HIS A 569 -1.39 -10.89 33.59
N PRO A 570 -1.44 -11.42 34.83
CA PRO A 570 -1.19 -10.66 36.07
C PRO A 570 0.12 -9.87 36.11
N TYR A 571 1.11 -10.27 35.32
CA TYR A 571 2.36 -9.51 35.14
C TYR A 571 2.09 -8.06 34.71
N PHE A 572 1.15 -7.87 33.78
CA PHE A 572 0.78 -6.57 33.23
C PHE A 572 -0.14 -5.74 34.15
N TRP A 573 -0.57 -6.29 35.28
CA TRP A 573 -1.43 -5.59 36.23
C TRP A 573 -0.63 -4.65 37.12
N SER A 574 -1.23 -3.52 37.47
CA SER A 574 -0.71 -2.65 38.54
C SER A 574 -0.80 -3.36 39.90
N LYS A 575 -0.01 -2.91 40.88
CA LYS A 575 -0.10 -3.37 42.27
C LYS A 575 -1.55 -3.31 42.79
N GLN A 576 -2.26 -2.22 42.48
CA GLN A 576 -3.65 -2.00 42.87
C GLN A 576 -4.61 -2.96 42.17
N THR A 577 -4.40 -3.25 40.89
CA THR A 577 -5.23 -4.21 40.15
C THR A 577 -5.08 -5.63 40.73
N ARG A 578 -3.85 -6.05 41.06
CA ARG A 578 -3.60 -7.34 41.73
C ARG A 578 -4.31 -7.42 43.09
N PHE A 579 -4.21 -6.37 43.88
CA PHE A 579 -4.88 -6.29 45.19
C PHE A 579 -6.41 -6.35 45.05
N LYS A 580 -6.99 -5.58 44.12
CA LYS A 580 -8.44 -5.61 43.81
C LYS A 580 -8.89 -6.99 43.34
N PHE A 581 -8.09 -7.67 42.52
CA PHE A 581 -8.38 -9.04 42.07
C PHE A 581 -8.50 -10.00 43.25
N LEU A 582 -7.50 -10.03 44.15
CA LEU A 582 -7.52 -10.90 45.34
C LEU A 582 -8.76 -10.66 46.20
N LYS A 583 -9.13 -9.39 46.42
CA LYS A 583 -10.36 -9.03 47.13
C LYS A 583 -11.62 -9.53 46.42
N SER A 584 -11.68 -9.33 45.10
CA SER A 584 -12.81 -9.72 44.26
C SER A 584 -13.06 -11.23 44.33
N ILE A 585 -12.00 -12.04 44.31
CA ILE A 585 -12.11 -13.50 44.46
C ILE A 585 -12.78 -13.85 45.79
N TRP A 586 -12.39 -13.24 46.90
CA TRP A 586 -13.10 -13.49 48.16
C TRP A 586 -14.57 -13.13 48.07
N ASN A 587 -14.90 -11.94 47.54
CA ASN A 587 -16.28 -11.50 47.39
C ASN A 587 -17.12 -12.45 46.52
N LYS A 588 -16.54 -13.06 45.48
CA LYS A 588 -17.20 -14.05 44.61
C LYS A 588 -17.44 -15.38 45.31
N ILE A 589 -16.56 -15.81 46.22
CA ILE A 589 -16.66 -17.12 46.88
C ILE A 589 -17.35 -17.06 48.26
N LYS A 590 -17.75 -15.88 48.73
CA LYS A 590 -18.24 -15.70 50.11
C LYS A 590 -19.49 -16.50 50.46
N ASP A 591 -20.36 -16.72 49.50
CA ASP A 591 -21.63 -17.42 49.71
C ASP A 591 -21.56 -18.92 49.32
N LEU A 592 -20.38 -19.41 48.91
CA LEU A 592 -20.20 -20.82 48.55
C LEU A 592 -20.15 -21.72 49.79
N GLN A 593 -20.85 -22.86 49.73
CA GLN A 593 -20.83 -23.89 50.78
C GLN A 593 -19.43 -24.48 50.98
N ASN A 594 -18.72 -24.80 49.88
CA ASN A 594 -17.32 -25.25 49.91
C ASN A 594 -16.41 -24.27 49.15
N ARG A 595 -15.85 -23.31 49.88
CA ARG A 595 -14.95 -22.27 49.34
C ARG A 595 -13.60 -22.81 48.88
N LYS A 596 -13.11 -23.87 49.53
CA LYS A 596 -11.79 -24.47 49.21
C LYS A 596 -11.79 -25.17 47.86
N ALA A 597 -12.94 -25.68 47.41
CA ALA A 597 -13.10 -26.32 46.11
C ALA A 597 -12.74 -25.39 44.92
N VAL A 598 -12.76 -24.07 45.11
CA VAL A 598 -12.37 -23.11 44.07
C VAL A 598 -10.89 -23.22 43.73
N PHE A 599 -10.05 -23.53 44.72
CA PHE A 599 -8.59 -23.61 44.58
C PHE A 599 -8.08 -25.06 44.41
N GLN A 600 -8.99 -26.02 44.20
CA GLN A 600 -8.69 -27.44 44.05
C GLN A 600 -9.10 -27.90 42.65
N ALA A 601 -8.36 -27.45 41.63
CA ALA A 601 -8.61 -27.89 40.26
C ALA A 601 -8.16 -29.36 40.07
N PRO A 602 -8.83 -30.16 39.22
CA PRO A 602 -8.48 -31.57 38.99
C PRO A 602 -7.04 -31.79 38.52
N ASN A 603 -6.46 -30.81 37.84
CA ASN A 603 -5.12 -30.85 37.26
C ASN A 603 -4.11 -29.95 38.01
N ALA A 604 -4.49 -29.36 39.15
CA ALA A 604 -3.59 -28.50 39.91
C ALA A 604 -2.57 -29.32 40.69
N THR A 605 -1.28 -29.15 40.37
CA THR A 605 -0.14 -29.75 41.06
C THR A 605 0.43 -28.86 42.16
N GLU A 606 0.07 -27.57 42.19
CA GLU A 606 0.64 -26.60 43.11
C GLU A 606 -0.07 -26.57 44.47
N SER A 607 0.69 -26.84 45.53
CA SER A 607 0.25 -26.62 46.91
C SER A 607 0.22 -25.13 47.25
N PHE A 608 -0.70 -24.71 48.12
CA PHE A 608 -0.78 -23.33 48.59
C PHE A 608 0.58 -22.85 49.16
N PRO A 609 1.19 -21.77 48.61
CA PRO A 609 2.56 -21.38 48.92
C PRO A 609 2.77 -20.86 50.36
N TYR A 610 1.70 -20.54 51.10
CA TYR A 610 1.79 -19.90 52.41
C TYR A 610 1.07 -20.68 53.53
N PRO A 611 1.47 -21.93 53.85
CA PRO A 611 0.80 -22.78 54.84
C PRO A 611 0.92 -22.29 56.30
N SER A 612 1.59 -21.16 56.54
CA SER A 612 1.72 -20.51 57.86
C SER A 612 1.70 -18.98 57.74
N TRP A 613 0.89 -18.45 56.83
CA TRP A 613 0.84 -17.01 56.52
C TRP A 613 0.53 -16.14 57.75
N THR A 614 -0.20 -16.65 58.75
CA THR A 614 -0.52 -15.89 59.98
C THR A 614 0.73 -15.52 60.78
N LYS A 615 1.83 -16.26 60.64
CA LYS A 615 3.12 -15.94 61.27
C LYS A 615 3.91 -14.85 60.54
N GLN A 616 3.57 -14.57 59.29
CA GLN A 616 4.24 -13.60 58.43
C GLN A 616 3.60 -12.21 58.51
N ILE A 617 2.34 -12.13 58.92
CA ILE A 617 1.64 -10.87 59.19
C ILE A 617 2.16 -10.25 60.48
N ASP A 618 2.21 -8.93 60.50
CA ASP A 618 2.50 -8.16 61.69
C ASP A 618 1.54 -8.52 62.84
N LYS A 619 2.11 -8.80 64.02
CA LYS A 619 1.35 -9.36 65.14
C LYS A 619 0.23 -8.45 65.63
N ASP A 620 0.43 -7.13 65.66
CA ASP A 620 -0.63 -6.24 66.14
C ASP A 620 -1.67 -5.97 65.06
N VAL A 621 -1.27 -5.98 63.77
CA VAL A 621 -2.25 -6.00 62.67
C VAL A 621 -3.15 -7.23 62.76
N LEU A 622 -2.58 -8.42 62.95
CA LEU A 622 -3.36 -9.65 63.11
C LEU A 622 -4.26 -9.59 64.35
N ASN A 623 -3.77 -9.07 65.48
CA ASN A 623 -4.56 -8.92 66.71
C ASN A 623 -5.75 -7.95 66.52
N ILE A 624 -5.53 -6.80 65.88
CA ILE A 624 -6.60 -5.84 65.58
C ILE A 624 -7.65 -6.48 64.67
N MET A 625 -7.23 -7.22 63.65
CA MET A 625 -8.13 -7.90 62.72
C MET A 625 -8.89 -9.08 63.35
N GLN A 626 -8.32 -9.75 64.35
CA GLN A 626 -8.98 -10.81 65.11
C GLN A 626 -9.94 -10.29 66.18
N LYS A 627 -9.68 -9.08 66.73
CA LYS A 627 -10.50 -8.43 67.77
C LYS A 627 -10.87 -6.99 67.38
N PRO A 628 -11.69 -6.81 66.32
CA PRO A 628 -12.15 -5.49 65.89
C PRO A 628 -13.08 -4.84 66.94
N GLN A 629 -13.00 -3.51 67.10
CA GLN A 629 -13.74 -2.78 68.16
C GLN A 629 -15.27 -2.90 68.06
N ASN A 630 -15.80 -3.00 66.84
CA ASN A 630 -17.26 -2.94 66.57
C ASN A 630 -17.82 -4.25 65.99
N ARG A 631 -17.12 -5.39 66.15
CA ARG A 631 -17.48 -6.67 65.52
C ARG A 631 -17.09 -7.88 66.36
N PRO A 632 -17.74 -9.04 66.18
CA PRO A 632 -17.37 -10.25 66.89
C PRO A 632 -15.93 -10.68 66.57
N PRO A 633 -15.18 -11.23 67.54
CA PRO A 633 -13.86 -11.77 67.30
C PRO A 633 -13.89 -12.88 66.25
N PHE A 634 -12.86 -12.91 65.39
CA PHE A 634 -12.72 -13.93 64.36
C PHE A 634 -11.30 -14.49 64.34
N LYS A 635 -11.16 -15.81 64.36
CA LYS A 635 -9.86 -16.48 64.30
C LYS A 635 -9.60 -16.96 62.87
N TYR A 636 -8.53 -16.45 62.26
CA TYR A 636 -8.06 -16.86 60.95
C TYR A 636 -7.31 -18.20 61.02
N SER A 637 -7.56 -19.10 60.06
CA SER A 637 -6.77 -20.31 59.83
C SER A 637 -5.75 -20.10 58.70
N ASP A 638 -4.66 -20.88 58.72
CA ASP A 638 -3.60 -20.83 57.69
C ASP A 638 -4.04 -21.52 56.37
N ASP A 639 -5.07 -20.97 55.71
CA ASP A 639 -5.49 -21.37 54.37
C ASP A 639 -5.74 -20.15 53.47
N VAL A 640 -5.74 -20.39 52.15
CA VAL A 640 -5.93 -19.34 51.13
C VAL A 640 -7.23 -18.55 51.31
N VAL A 641 -8.32 -19.21 51.71
CA VAL A 641 -9.63 -18.56 51.88
C VAL A 641 -9.57 -17.52 52.99
N ASN A 642 -8.92 -17.86 54.11
CA ASN A 642 -8.77 -16.95 55.24
C ASN A 642 -7.75 -15.82 54.96
N LEU A 643 -6.71 -16.08 54.16
CA LEU A 643 -5.79 -15.02 53.71
C LEU A 643 -6.52 -14.01 52.80
N LEU A 644 -7.31 -14.48 51.83
CA LEU A 644 -8.12 -13.60 50.97
C LEU A 644 -9.17 -12.83 51.78
N ARG A 645 -9.77 -13.47 52.79
CA ARG A 645 -10.69 -12.81 53.73
C ARG A 645 -10.00 -11.72 54.53
N LEU A 646 -8.77 -11.94 54.99
CA LEU A 646 -7.98 -10.93 55.70
C LEU A 646 -7.72 -9.72 54.79
N ILE A 647 -7.21 -9.98 53.58
CA ILE A 647 -6.90 -8.96 52.56
C ILE A 647 -8.12 -8.05 52.29
N ARG A 648 -9.29 -8.65 52.06
CA ARG A 648 -10.54 -7.91 51.87
C ARG A 648 -10.96 -7.12 53.09
N ASN A 649 -10.89 -7.73 54.28
CA ASN A 649 -11.35 -7.08 55.49
C ASN A 649 -10.48 -5.88 55.87
N LEU A 650 -9.19 -5.91 55.57
CA LEU A 650 -8.27 -4.79 55.81
C LEU A 650 -8.61 -3.56 54.98
N ASP A 651 -9.10 -3.76 53.76
CA ASP A 651 -9.48 -2.66 52.89
C ASP A 651 -10.90 -2.15 53.16
N GLU A 652 -11.87 -3.05 53.36
CA GLU A 652 -13.27 -2.65 53.58
C GLU A 652 -13.56 -2.18 55.01
N HIS A 653 -12.63 -2.42 55.95
CA HIS A 653 -12.73 -1.97 57.34
C HIS A 653 -11.44 -1.24 57.74
N PRO A 654 -11.21 -0.03 57.20
CA PRO A 654 -9.99 0.72 57.44
C PRO A 654 -9.86 1.07 58.93
N ASP A 655 -8.68 0.80 59.49
CA ASP A 655 -8.32 1.14 60.87
C ASP A 655 -7.03 1.96 60.82
N SER A 656 -7.07 3.19 61.31
CA SER A 656 -5.92 4.10 61.25
C SER A 656 -4.69 3.55 61.98
N ARG A 657 -4.88 2.67 62.98
CA ARG A 657 -3.77 2.00 63.69
C ARG A 657 -3.03 1.01 62.78
N ILE A 658 -3.76 0.38 61.85
CA ILE A 658 -3.19 -0.53 60.86
C ILE A 658 -2.49 0.28 59.78
N SER A 659 -3.17 1.26 59.16
CA SER A 659 -2.59 2.05 58.07
C SER A 659 -1.35 2.83 58.50
N ASN A 660 -1.31 3.35 59.73
CA ASN A 660 -0.10 3.99 60.29
C ASN A 660 1.09 3.04 60.45
N ARG A 661 0.85 1.74 60.50
CA ARG A 661 1.90 0.74 60.73
C ARG A 661 2.40 0.08 59.46
N ILE A 662 1.50 -0.25 58.54
CA ILE A 662 1.85 -1.00 57.32
C ILE A 662 1.84 -0.16 56.05
N GLY A 663 1.38 1.10 56.11
CA GLY A 663 1.31 1.99 54.96
C GLY A 663 0.28 1.52 53.92
N ASP A 664 0.68 1.53 52.65
CA ASP A 664 -0.18 1.05 51.56
C ASP A 664 -0.43 -0.46 51.69
N HIS A 665 -1.71 -0.83 51.79
CA HIS A 665 -2.09 -2.22 52.01
C HIS A 665 -1.69 -3.10 50.83
N ALA A 666 -1.81 -2.62 49.58
CA ALA A 666 -1.46 -3.41 48.40
C ALA A 666 0.03 -3.72 48.36
N GLU A 667 0.88 -2.73 48.64
CA GLU A 667 2.33 -2.89 48.73
C GLU A 667 2.74 -3.83 49.88
N TYR A 668 2.14 -3.68 51.06
CA TYR A 668 2.40 -4.56 52.20
C TYR A 668 2.11 -6.03 51.87
N PHE A 669 0.97 -6.31 51.25
CA PHE A 669 0.56 -7.68 50.93
C PHE A 669 1.36 -8.30 49.78
N LEU A 670 1.59 -7.55 48.70
CA LEU A 670 2.37 -8.05 47.57
C LEU A 670 3.84 -8.28 47.97
N LYS A 671 4.36 -7.53 48.96
CA LYS A 671 5.70 -7.76 49.51
C LYS A 671 5.78 -9.02 50.38
N LEU A 672 4.78 -9.28 51.22
CA LEU A 672 4.76 -10.46 52.09
C LEU A 672 4.41 -11.74 51.34
N PHE A 673 3.53 -11.64 50.34
CA PHE A 673 3.00 -12.79 49.60
C PHE A 673 3.12 -12.61 48.08
N PRO A 674 4.35 -12.50 47.53
CA PRO A 674 4.58 -12.19 46.11
C PRO A 674 3.98 -13.23 45.14
N ALA A 675 3.89 -14.50 45.52
CA ALA A 675 3.32 -15.56 44.70
C ALA A 675 1.80 -15.72 44.86
N LEU A 676 1.15 -14.94 45.73
CA LEU A 676 -0.28 -15.14 46.03
C LEU A 676 -1.17 -14.82 44.83
N THR A 677 -0.89 -13.73 44.12
CA THR A 677 -1.68 -13.30 42.95
C THR A 677 -1.71 -14.40 41.90
N ILE A 678 -0.54 -14.90 41.53
CA ILE A 678 -0.42 -15.88 40.46
C ILE A 678 -0.98 -17.25 40.86
N TYR A 679 -0.74 -17.68 42.11
CA TYR A 679 -1.35 -18.89 42.66
C TYR A 679 -2.88 -18.84 42.58
N VAL A 680 -3.49 -17.74 43.05
CA VAL A 680 -4.95 -17.55 43.04
C VAL A 680 -5.46 -17.51 41.60
N TYR A 681 -4.79 -16.75 40.73
CA TYR A 681 -5.17 -16.63 39.33
C TYR A 681 -5.16 -17.98 38.61
N ASN A 682 -4.06 -18.73 38.70
CA ASN A 682 -3.94 -20.04 38.05
C ASN A 682 -4.90 -21.07 38.65
N SER A 683 -5.01 -21.13 39.98
CA SER A 683 -5.93 -22.07 40.67
C SER A 683 -7.39 -21.87 40.25
N VAL A 684 -7.81 -20.61 40.10
CA VAL A 684 -9.17 -20.27 39.68
C VAL A 684 -9.36 -20.54 38.19
N ARG A 685 -8.42 -20.09 37.35
CA ARG A 685 -8.46 -20.24 35.90
C ARG A 685 -8.52 -21.70 35.45
N GLN A 686 -7.69 -22.56 36.05
CA GLN A 686 -7.60 -23.98 35.72
C GLN A 686 -8.80 -24.80 36.25
N ASN A 687 -9.67 -24.19 37.05
CA ASN A 687 -10.86 -24.83 37.56
C ASN A 687 -12.05 -24.62 36.62
N PRO A 688 -12.54 -25.65 35.89
CA PRO A 688 -13.57 -25.48 34.87
C PRO A 688 -14.87 -24.85 35.39
N LYS A 689 -15.18 -25.06 36.68
CA LYS A 689 -16.39 -24.53 37.32
C LYS A 689 -16.28 -23.05 37.67
N TYR A 690 -15.06 -22.56 37.94
CA TYR A 690 -14.83 -21.22 38.49
C TYR A 690 -13.89 -20.37 37.63
N SER A 691 -13.52 -20.82 36.43
CA SER A 691 -12.59 -20.12 35.51
C SER A 691 -13.02 -18.68 35.23
N HIS A 692 -14.32 -18.42 35.06
CA HIS A 692 -14.91 -17.09 34.90
C HIS A 692 -14.68 -16.13 36.09
N PHE A 693 -14.22 -16.62 37.24
CA PHE A 693 -13.82 -15.75 38.35
C PHE A 693 -12.46 -15.09 38.12
N ALA A 694 -11.60 -15.69 37.28
CA ALA A 694 -10.29 -15.15 36.90
C ALA A 694 -10.37 -13.96 35.93
N ASP A 695 -11.53 -13.77 35.28
CA ASP A 695 -11.76 -12.64 34.39
C ASP A 695 -11.79 -11.33 35.19
N VAL A 696 -10.77 -10.51 34.97
CA VAL A 696 -10.72 -9.13 35.41
C VAL A 696 -11.29 -8.29 34.27
N GLN A 697 -12.51 -7.75 34.44
CA GLN A 697 -12.93 -6.63 33.61
C GLN A 697 -12.02 -5.46 33.97
N ASP A 698 -11.22 -5.02 33.00
CA ASP A 698 -10.41 -3.83 33.14
C ASP A 698 -11.37 -2.64 33.38
N PRO A 699 -11.35 -1.99 34.56
CA PRO A 699 -11.92 -0.66 34.64
C PRO A 699 -10.89 0.24 33.97
N SER A 700 -11.21 0.66 32.73
CA SER A 700 -10.43 1.63 31.95
C SER A 700 -9.84 2.75 32.82
#